data_AF-E3NTF6-F1
#
_entry.id   AF-E3NTF6-F1
#
_cell.length_a   1.000
_cell.length_b   1.000
_cell.length_c   1.000
_cell.angle_alpha   90.00
_cell.angle_beta   90.00
_cell.angle_gamma   90.00
#
_symmetry.space_group_name_H-M   'P 1'
#
loop_
_entity.id
_entity.type
_entity.pdbx_description
1 polymer ?
#
loop_
_entity_poly.entity_id
_entity_poly.type
_entity_poly.pdbx_seq_one_letter_code
_entity_poly.pdbx_strand_id
1 'polypeptide(L)'
;MQWTTAYTESVHTYANTINTHEGGTHEEGFRGALTTLVNRYAREKNILREKDDNLSGDDVREGLTAVISVKLGEPQFEGQTKTKLGNTEAKAFVQKVVGDQLGDWFERNPGPAKDIIRKAIQAATARLAARKARETARRKGLLESGGMPGKLSDCTSKDPTISEIFIVEGDSAGGSAKTGRNPHTQAILPLRGKILNVEKARLDRALNNTEVQAMITAFGAGIGEEFDPEKARYHKIVLMADADVDGQHITTLLLTLLFRYMRPLIDLGYVYLAQPPLYRIKWANAEHEYVFSDAERDERLTAGSQAGRRLVKESGVQRYKGLGEMNHEELWDTTMNPETRTLLQVTMEDAATADEIFATLMGEDVEARRSFIQQNAIDQVDLQLEMQRSYLDYAMSVIVGRALPDVRDGLKPVHRRVIYTMYDGGYRPDKAFSKCTRVIGDVMGQFHPHGDTAVYDSLVRLVQPWSLRYPLALGQGNFGSPGNDGAAAHRYTETKMSPLAMEMVRDIDEDTVDFQDNYDGRTQEPTVLTARFPNLLVNGSVGIAVGMIKRTRIDNYRTQHRGGKGVKDAALRADDIVEHFFVTTTHHWLLFFTNTGRVYRAKTYEVPEGGRDAKGQHLANLLALAPDESVTQILDLREFEADRFLVLATRDGLVKKTALTEYDTNRTGGIIAIKLRDEDELVSALIAESDDDVLLISKHGMSVRFTASDQALRPMGRSTSGVRGMNFRDGDQLLQASRITEGGYVFVVTEGGYAKRTAVDEYRVQNRGGFGIKVAKLDEARGDLVGGFIVDEGDEVLAVLASGKVVRSNVAEVPAKGRNTMGVVFARFPERDRIIGIARNTERGLDDAEAESAAGEPAETDAAEHAEDKESLNE
;
A
#
# COMPACT_ATOMS: atom_id res chain seq x y z
N MET A 1 19.23 22.63 14.82
CA MET A 1 18.33 22.68 13.64
C MET A 1 18.77 21.62 12.66
N GLN A 2 17.84 21.01 11.93
CA GLN A 2 18.10 19.94 10.97
C GLN A 2 17.09 20.01 9.83
N TRP A 3 17.55 19.86 8.58
CA TRP A 3 16.65 19.65 7.44
C TRP A 3 16.38 18.16 7.28
N THR A 4 15.10 17.81 7.14
CA THR A 4 14.60 16.45 6.90
C THR A 4 14.13 16.31 5.46
N THR A 5 13.61 15.14 5.08
CA THR A 5 12.97 14.92 3.78
C THR A 5 11.52 15.41 3.71
N ALA A 6 10.93 15.82 4.84
CA ALA A 6 9.57 16.32 4.90
C ALA A 6 9.37 17.60 4.06
N TYR A 7 8.13 17.86 3.66
CA TYR A 7 7.74 19.07 2.92
C TYR A 7 7.24 20.19 3.84
N THR A 8 7.06 19.93 5.13
CA THR A 8 6.57 20.90 6.11
C THR A 8 7.72 21.46 6.95
N GLU A 9 7.58 22.71 7.40
CA GLU A 9 8.48 23.28 8.42
C GLU A 9 7.97 22.94 9.82
N SER A 10 8.90 22.71 10.75
CA SER A 10 8.63 22.47 12.17
C SER A 10 9.60 23.31 12.99
N VAL A 11 9.23 24.57 13.21
CA VAL A 11 10.03 25.55 13.95
C VAL A 11 9.35 25.86 15.28
N HIS A 12 10.01 25.49 16.38
CA HIS A 12 9.52 25.72 17.73
C HIS A 12 10.38 26.76 18.45
N THR A 13 9.76 27.79 19.00
CA THR A 13 10.48 28.92 19.58
C THR A 13 10.14 29.12 21.06
N TYR A 14 11.15 29.53 21.84
CA TYR A 14 11.06 29.66 23.29
C TYR A 14 11.82 30.89 23.77
N ALA A 15 11.25 31.61 24.73
CA ALA A 15 11.92 32.68 25.47
C ALA A 15 11.84 32.39 26.97
N ASN A 16 12.99 32.24 27.63
CA ASN A 16 13.07 31.88 29.05
C ASN A 16 12.21 30.65 29.40
N THR A 17 12.30 29.59 28.60
CA THR A 17 11.52 28.33 28.71
C THR A 17 10.01 28.44 28.40
N ILE A 18 9.50 29.64 28.14
CA ILE A 18 8.11 29.86 27.72
C ILE A 18 8.02 29.65 26.21
N ASN A 19 7.08 28.81 25.76
CA ASN A 19 6.83 28.58 24.34
C ASN A 19 6.18 29.82 23.70
N THR A 20 6.83 30.36 22.68
CA THR A 20 6.37 31.53 21.94
C THR A 20 5.73 31.13 20.61
N HIS A 21 4.59 30.43 20.65
CA HIS A 21 3.94 29.86 19.46
C HIS A 21 3.36 30.91 18.50
N GLU A 22 3.11 32.13 18.97
CA GLU A 22 2.78 33.28 18.10
C GLU A 22 4.04 33.96 17.53
N GLY A 23 5.21 33.38 17.82
CA GLY A 23 6.52 33.79 17.34
C GLY A 23 7.12 34.99 18.08
N GLY A 24 7.75 35.90 17.34
CA GLY A 24 8.31 37.13 17.88
C GLY A 24 9.65 37.53 17.28
N THR A 25 10.23 38.55 17.88
CA THR A 25 11.48 39.21 17.44
C THR A 25 12.66 38.25 17.27
N HIS A 26 12.85 37.28 18.16
CA HIS A 26 13.86 36.23 18.08
C HIS A 26 13.64 35.29 16.88
N GLU A 27 12.39 34.90 16.61
CA GLU A 27 12.03 34.07 15.47
C GLU A 27 12.23 34.81 14.15
N GLU A 28 11.82 36.09 14.07
CA GLU A 28 12.08 36.93 12.90
C GLU A 28 13.58 37.08 12.61
N GLY A 29 14.39 37.24 13.67
CA GLY A 29 15.84 37.31 13.55
C GLY A 29 16.44 36.04 12.96
N PHE A 30 15.96 34.87 13.41
CA PHE A 30 16.35 33.57 12.87
C PHE A 30 15.91 33.40 11.40
N ARG A 31 14.63 33.64 11.10
CA ARG A 31 14.07 33.51 9.74
C ARG A 31 14.82 34.41 8.76
N GLY A 32 15.06 35.67 9.14
CA GLY A 32 15.80 36.63 8.31
C GLY A 32 17.26 36.26 8.10
N ALA A 33 17.97 35.80 9.13
CA ALA A 33 19.36 35.34 9.01
C ALA A 33 19.47 34.15 8.06
N LEU A 34 18.59 33.16 8.24
CA LEU A 34 18.61 31.93 7.47
C LEU A 34 18.42 32.20 5.97
N THR A 35 17.38 32.94 5.60
CA THR A 35 17.11 33.26 4.19
C THR A 35 18.24 34.07 3.55
N THR A 36 18.80 35.04 4.28
CA THR A 36 19.90 35.87 3.79
C THR A 36 21.17 35.06 3.58
N LEU A 37 21.53 34.22 4.54
CA LEU A 37 22.74 33.40 4.48
C LEU A 37 22.68 32.39 3.34
N VAL A 38 21.56 31.66 3.21
CA VAL A 38 21.38 30.62 2.20
C VAL A 38 21.46 31.22 0.79
N ASN A 39 20.81 32.36 0.55
CA ASN A 39 20.91 33.05 -0.74
C ASN A 39 22.33 33.55 -1.02
N ARG A 40 23.02 34.15 -0.03
CA ARG A 40 24.40 34.63 -0.19
C ARG A 40 25.34 33.48 -0.56
N TYR A 41 25.31 32.40 0.21
CA TYR A 41 26.16 31.23 0.00
C TYR A 41 25.87 30.55 -1.36
N ALA A 42 24.59 30.45 -1.74
CA ALA A 42 24.19 29.90 -3.04
C ALA A 42 24.74 30.70 -4.22
N ARG A 43 24.87 32.03 -4.08
CA ARG A 43 25.48 32.93 -5.10
C ARG A 43 27.00 32.78 -5.11
N GLU A 44 27.64 32.86 -3.96
CA GLU A 44 29.11 32.79 -3.84
C GLU A 44 29.67 31.47 -4.39
N LYS A 45 28.98 30.35 -4.17
CA LYS A 45 29.37 29.03 -4.69
C LYS A 45 28.79 28.73 -6.09
N ASN A 46 28.20 29.70 -6.79
CA ASN A 46 27.59 29.56 -8.12
C ASN A 46 26.54 28.43 -8.24
N ILE A 47 25.83 28.12 -7.15
CA ILE A 47 24.73 27.14 -7.14
C ILE A 47 23.46 27.79 -7.71
N LEU A 48 23.24 29.07 -7.41
CA LEU A 48 22.18 29.90 -7.98
C LEU A 48 22.79 30.89 -8.98
N ARG A 49 22.36 30.87 -10.25
CA ARG A 49 22.97 31.71 -11.31
C ARG A 49 22.54 33.15 -11.15
N GLU A 50 23.37 34.12 -11.53
CA GLU A 50 23.06 35.58 -11.43
C GLU A 50 21.68 35.99 -11.97
N LYS A 51 21.16 35.29 -12.98
CA LYS A 51 19.85 35.56 -13.60
C LYS A 51 18.65 34.93 -12.88
N ASP A 52 18.88 33.97 -12.00
CA ASP A 52 17.82 33.29 -11.26
C ASP A 52 17.34 34.17 -10.09
N ASP A 53 16.04 34.12 -9.77
CA ASP A 53 15.47 34.85 -8.65
C ASP A 53 15.99 34.30 -7.30
N ASN A 54 15.99 35.14 -6.27
CA ASN A 54 16.35 34.69 -4.92
C ASN A 54 15.29 33.72 -4.36
N LEU A 55 15.76 32.77 -3.56
CA LEU A 55 14.92 31.83 -2.82
C LEU A 55 14.16 32.58 -1.73
N SER A 56 12.86 32.30 -1.59
CA SER A 56 12.03 32.88 -0.52
C SER A 56 12.30 32.23 0.83
N GLY A 57 11.76 32.82 1.89
CA GLY A 57 11.93 32.27 3.24
C GLY A 57 11.33 30.87 3.39
N ASP A 58 10.17 30.64 2.78
CA ASP A 58 9.44 29.37 2.87
C ASP A 58 10.17 28.27 2.08
N ASP A 59 10.72 28.62 0.90
CA ASP A 59 11.53 27.70 0.10
C ASP A 59 12.74 27.17 0.91
N VAL A 60 13.37 28.03 1.71
CA VAL A 60 14.55 27.68 2.52
C VAL A 60 14.19 26.85 3.75
N ARG A 61 12.98 27.02 4.29
CA ARG A 61 12.52 26.33 5.50
C ARG A 61 11.74 25.05 5.22
N GLU A 62 11.46 24.73 3.96
CA GLU A 62 10.81 23.47 3.60
C GLU A 62 11.57 22.26 4.18
N GLY A 63 10.92 21.48 5.05
CA GLY A 63 11.53 20.35 5.74
C GLY A 63 12.47 20.71 6.88
N LEU A 64 12.54 21.96 7.31
CA LEU A 64 13.36 22.39 8.44
C LEU A 64 12.69 22.04 9.77
N THR A 65 13.41 21.30 10.62
CA THR A 65 13.08 21.12 12.03
C THR A 65 14.05 21.92 12.88
N ALA A 66 13.56 22.90 13.62
CA ALA A 66 14.38 23.80 14.42
C ALA A 66 13.75 24.09 15.79
N VAL A 67 14.59 24.13 16.82
CA VAL A 67 14.23 24.62 18.15
C VAL A 67 15.07 25.85 18.43
N ILE A 68 14.42 26.96 18.76
CA ILE A 68 15.05 28.26 19.05
C ILE A 68 14.75 28.60 20.50
N SER A 69 15.77 28.68 21.34
CA SER A 69 15.61 29.01 22.75
C SER A 69 16.49 30.20 23.11
N VAL A 70 15.86 31.32 23.47
CA VAL A 70 16.55 32.54 23.91
C VAL A 70 16.37 32.76 25.40
N LYS A 71 17.43 33.26 26.04
CA LYS A 71 17.41 33.66 27.45
C LYS A 71 17.64 35.16 27.56
N LEU A 72 16.66 35.88 28.11
CA LEU A 72 16.71 37.34 28.26
C LEU A 72 16.62 37.71 29.74
N GLY A 73 17.39 38.72 30.15
CA GLY A 73 17.30 39.27 31.51
C GLY A 73 15.94 39.92 31.77
N GLU A 74 15.43 40.69 30.81
CA GLU A 74 14.14 41.39 30.90
C GLU A 74 13.27 41.07 29.66
N PRO A 75 12.55 39.94 29.63
CA PRO A 75 11.69 39.60 28.50
C PRO A 75 10.43 40.48 28.48
N GLN A 76 10.15 41.07 27.32
CA GLN A 76 8.96 41.83 27.01
C GLN A 76 8.12 41.04 26.00
N PHE A 77 6.83 40.86 26.30
CA PHE A 77 5.91 40.13 25.43
C PHE A 77 4.80 41.05 24.93
N GLU A 78 4.35 40.81 23.69
CA GLU A 78 3.16 41.44 23.15
C GLU A 78 1.91 40.70 23.68
N GLY A 79 0.97 41.45 24.27
CA GLY A 79 -0.28 40.89 24.77
C GLY A 79 -0.21 40.23 26.16
N GLN A 80 -1.38 39.84 26.67
CA GLN A 80 -1.55 39.31 28.03
C GLN A 80 -1.03 37.87 28.19
N THR A 81 -1.03 37.10 27.11
CA THR A 81 -0.76 35.65 27.09
C THR A 81 0.72 35.28 27.12
N LYS A 82 1.64 36.26 27.00
CA LYS A 82 3.11 36.05 26.96
C LYS A 82 3.56 35.05 25.87
N THR A 83 2.88 35.08 24.74
CA THR A 83 3.02 34.12 23.62
C THR A 83 3.85 34.64 22.46
N LYS A 84 4.11 35.95 22.40
CA LYS A 84 4.90 36.59 21.35
C LYS A 84 5.97 37.52 21.93
N LEU A 85 7.23 37.32 21.56
CA LEU A 85 8.36 38.11 22.11
C LEU A 85 8.53 39.46 21.41
N GLY A 86 8.56 40.55 22.17
CA GLY A 86 8.64 41.93 21.67
C GLY A 86 10.01 42.63 21.81
N ASN A 87 11.02 42.02 22.43
CA ASN A 87 12.36 42.63 22.60
C ASN A 87 13.05 42.86 21.24
N THR A 88 13.11 44.10 20.77
CA THR A 88 13.75 44.45 19.47
C THR A 88 15.23 44.06 19.41
N GLU A 89 15.94 44.11 20.54
CA GLU A 89 17.33 43.66 20.67
C GLU A 89 17.53 42.16 20.39
N ALA A 90 16.52 41.33 20.69
CA ALA A 90 16.56 39.89 20.47
C ALA A 90 16.67 39.55 18.98
N LYS A 91 16.02 40.34 18.11
CA LYS A 91 16.07 40.16 16.66
C LYS A 91 17.49 40.31 16.13
N ALA A 92 18.13 41.44 16.43
CA ALA A 92 19.48 41.74 15.96
C ALA A 92 20.50 40.74 16.53
N PHE A 93 20.35 40.36 17.80
CA PHE A 93 21.19 39.38 18.46
C PHE A 93 21.11 38.00 17.79
N VAL A 94 19.89 37.45 17.65
CA VAL A 94 19.68 36.13 17.02
C VAL A 94 20.13 36.16 15.57
N GLN A 95 19.83 37.23 14.83
CA GLN A 95 20.24 37.35 13.44
C GLN A 95 21.76 37.30 13.26
N LYS A 96 22.51 37.98 14.14
CA LYS A 96 23.98 37.94 14.15
C LYS A 96 24.50 36.56 14.49
N VAL A 97 24.06 35.97 15.60
CA VAL A 97 24.56 34.66 16.07
C VAL A 97 24.29 33.57 15.04
N VAL A 98 23.07 33.52 14.49
CA VAL A 98 22.70 32.54 13.46
C VAL A 98 23.51 32.80 12.19
N GLY A 99 23.64 34.05 11.76
CA GLY A 99 24.43 34.39 10.56
C GLY A 99 25.88 33.95 10.66
N ASP A 100 26.54 34.19 11.81
CA ASP A 100 27.94 33.86 12.04
C ASP A 100 28.14 32.34 12.16
N GLN A 101 27.39 31.68 13.04
CA GLN A 101 27.56 30.25 13.35
C GLN A 101 27.07 29.35 12.21
N LEU A 102 25.93 29.68 11.60
CA LEU A 102 25.44 28.89 10.47
C LEU A 102 26.31 29.12 9.23
N GLY A 103 26.87 30.33 9.05
CA GLY A 103 27.80 30.63 7.96
C GLY A 103 29.08 29.80 8.07
N ASP A 104 29.70 29.78 9.26
CA ASP A 104 30.86 28.93 9.54
C ASP A 104 30.55 27.44 9.35
N TRP A 105 29.37 26.97 9.77
CA TRP A 105 28.94 25.60 9.53
C TRP A 105 28.79 25.27 8.03
N PHE A 106 28.22 26.19 7.22
CA PHE A 106 28.09 26.03 5.77
C PHE A 106 29.45 25.93 5.08
N GLU A 107 30.45 26.69 5.52
CA GLU A 107 31.81 26.59 4.97
C GLU A 107 32.51 25.27 5.37
N ARG A 108 32.32 24.80 6.61
CA ARG A 108 32.89 23.51 7.07
C ARG A 108 32.19 22.30 6.44
N ASN A 109 30.91 22.43 6.07
CA ASN A 109 30.08 21.33 5.57
C ASN A 109 29.50 21.64 4.17
N PRO A 110 30.34 21.80 3.14
CA PRO A 110 29.90 22.25 1.82
C PRO A 110 28.96 21.25 1.11
N GLY A 111 29.11 19.94 1.36
CA GLY A 111 28.22 18.90 0.83
C GLY A 111 26.78 19.06 1.34
N PRO A 112 26.55 18.94 2.67
CA PRO A 112 25.25 19.19 3.28
C PRO A 112 24.67 20.57 2.96
N ALA A 113 25.49 21.63 2.97
CA ALA A 113 25.05 22.98 2.61
C ALA A 113 24.49 23.04 1.18
N LYS A 114 25.16 22.37 0.23
CA LYS A 114 24.71 22.29 -1.17
C LYS A 114 23.40 21.52 -1.30
N ASP A 115 23.20 20.46 -0.50
CA ASP A 115 21.96 19.68 -0.53
C ASP A 115 20.78 20.45 0.06
N ILE A 116 21.00 21.22 1.13
CA ILE A 116 19.99 22.15 1.68
C ILE A 116 19.59 23.18 0.62
N ILE A 117 20.57 23.80 -0.06
CA ILE A 117 20.30 24.79 -1.13
C ILE A 117 19.57 24.14 -2.31
N ARG A 118 19.95 22.93 -2.73
CA ARG A 118 19.25 22.21 -3.81
C ARG A 118 17.80 21.91 -3.44
N LYS A 119 17.55 21.48 -2.20
CA LYS A 119 16.19 21.27 -1.71
C LYS A 119 15.38 22.55 -1.76
N ALA A 120 15.94 23.67 -1.31
CA ALA A 120 15.29 24.97 -1.41
C ALA A 120 15.02 25.41 -2.87
N ILE A 121 15.92 25.11 -3.81
CA ILE A 121 15.69 25.34 -5.24
C ILE A 121 14.55 24.45 -5.78
N GLN A 122 14.46 23.19 -5.34
CA GLN A 122 13.37 22.29 -5.72
C GLN A 122 12.03 22.80 -5.17
N ALA A 123 11.98 23.23 -3.92
CA ALA A 123 10.81 23.86 -3.30
C ALA A 123 10.38 25.10 -4.09
N ALA A 124 11.33 26.00 -4.41
CA ALA A 124 11.07 27.19 -5.22
C ALA A 124 10.54 26.85 -6.62
N THR A 125 11.11 25.83 -7.27
CA THR A 125 10.67 25.36 -8.59
C THR A 125 9.25 24.79 -8.52
N ALA A 126 8.94 23.98 -7.50
CA ALA A 126 7.62 23.42 -7.28
C ALA A 126 6.58 24.52 -7.00
N ARG A 127 6.92 25.51 -6.17
CA ARG A 127 6.08 26.68 -5.89
C ARG A 127 5.81 27.52 -7.14
N LEU A 128 6.84 27.81 -7.94
CA LEU A 128 6.69 28.55 -9.20
C LEU A 128 5.87 27.77 -10.23
N ALA A 129 6.07 26.45 -10.32
CA ALA A 129 5.27 25.57 -11.17
C ALA A 129 3.80 25.53 -10.71
N ALA A 130 3.56 25.42 -9.40
CA ALA A 130 2.23 25.49 -8.81
C ALA A 130 1.57 26.85 -9.08
N ARG A 131 2.30 27.96 -8.90
CA ARG A 131 1.82 29.32 -9.22
C ARG A 131 1.47 29.44 -10.70
N LYS A 132 2.31 28.93 -11.60
CA LYS A 132 2.07 28.96 -13.05
C LYS A 132 0.88 28.07 -13.45
N ALA A 133 0.73 26.90 -12.83
CA ALA A 133 -0.41 26.01 -13.02
C ALA A 133 -1.70 26.69 -12.52
N ARG A 134 -1.66 27.33 -11.35
CA ARG A 134 -2.75 28.14 -10.80
C ARG A 134 -3.10 29.34 -11.68
N GLU A 135 -2.12 30.10 -12.17
CA GLU A 135 -2.35 31.22 -13.11
C GLU A 135 -2.92 30.75 -14.44
N THR A 136 -2.48 29.60 -14.95
CA THR A 136 -3.00 29.02 -16.19
C THR A 136 -4.43 28.51 -15.99
N ALA A 137 -4.71 27.88 -14.85
CA ALA A 137 -6.07 27.49 -14.45
C ALA A 137 -6.98 28.72 -14.26
N ARG A 138 -6.46 29.79 -13.66
CA ARG A 138 -7.15 31.08 -13.47
C ARG A 138 -7.39 31.81 -14.78
N ARG A 139 -6.45 31.78 -15.74
CA ARG A 139 -6.63 32.34 -17.10
C ARG A 139 -7.64 31.55 -17.92
N LYS A 140 -7.65 30.21 -17.82
CA LYS A 140 -8.70 29.38 -18.40
C LYS A 140 -10.07 29.66 -17.76
N GLY A 141 -10.11 29.81 -16.43
CA GLY A 141 -11.32 30.20 -15.68
C GLY A 141 -11.75 31.67 -15.84
N LEU A 142 -10.91 32.56 -16.37
CA LEU A 142 -11.31 33.94 -16.73
C LEU A 142 -11.93 34.02 -18.13
N LEU A 143 -11.54 33.12 -19.04
CA LEU A 143 -12.10 33.02 -20.40
C LEU A 143 -13.42 32.24 -20.41
N GLU A 144 -13.62 31.32 -19.46
CA GLU A 144 -14.94 30.76 -19.11
C GLU A 144 -15.60 31.65 -18.05
N SER A 145 -16.41 32.63 -18.45
CA SER A 145 -17.12 33.47 -17.48
C SER A 145 -17.98 32.60 -16.54
N GLY A 146 -17.55 32.40 -15.28
CA GLY A 146 -18.37 31.87 -14.19
C GLY A 146 -18.55 30.35 -14.10
N GLY A 147 -17.60 29.53 -14.57
CA GLY A 147 -17.75 28.07 -14.60
C GLY A 147 -17.58 27.39 -13.23
N MET A 148 -18.67 27.29 -12.46
CA MET A 148 -18.79 26.28 -11.39
C MET A 148 -18.45 24.88 -11.94
N PRO A 149 -17.94 23.93 -11.13
CA PRO A 149 -17.61 22.58 -11.60
C PRO A 149 -18.78 21.95 -12.35
N GLY A 150 -18.55 21.31 -13.50
CA GLY A 150 -19.64 20.78 -14.35
C GLY A 150 -20.54 19.72 -13.67
N LYS A 151 -20.10 19.15 -12.55
CA LYS A 151 -20.86 18.22 -11.71
C LYS A 151 -21.58 18.88 -10.52
N LEU A 152 -21.24 20.12 -10.18
CA LEU A 152 -21.85 20.86 -9.08
C LEU A 152 -23.26 21.30 -9.49
N SER A 153 -24.24 20.93 -8.69
CA SER A 153 -25.56 21.57 -8.74
C SER A 153 -25.54 22.73 -7.74
N ASP A 154 -25.30 23.96 -8.20
CA ASP A 154 -25.26 25.15 -7.31
C ASP A 154 -26.66 25.46 -6.72
N CYS A 155 -26.69 26.26 -5.65
CA CYS A 155 -27.89 26.89 -5.11
C CYS A 155 -28.13 28.27 -5.76
N THR A 156 -29.36 28.77 -5.73
CA THR A 156 -29.67 30.09 -6.33
C THR A 156 -29.24 31.25 -5.47
N SER A 157 -29.19 31.08 -4.13
CA SER A 157 -28.67 32.10 -3.23
C SER A 157 -27.18 32.37 -3.48
N LYS A 158 -26.81 33.65 -3.35
CA LYS A 158 -25.43 34.14 -3.38
C LYS A 158 -24.94 34.57 -2.00
N ASP A 159 -25.81 34.53 -0.99
CA ASP A 159 -25.46 34.83 0.40
C ASP A 159 -24.79 33.59 1.04
N PRO A 160 -23.49 33.65 1.38
CA PRO A 160 -22.77 32.52 1.97
C PRO A 160 -23.35 32.05 3.31
N THR A 161 -23.99 32.94 4.08
CA THR A 161 -24.45 32.65 5.44
C THR A 161 -25.61 31.65 5.50
N ILE A 162 -26.45 31.67 4.47
CA ILE A 162 -27.58 30.74 4.32
C ILE A 162 -27.29 29.62 3.32
N SER A 163 -26.18 29.73 2.58
CA SER A 163 -25.83 28.77 1.53
C SER A 163 -25.07 27.59 2.13
N GLU A 164 -25.53 26.39 1.80
CA GLU A 164 -24.98 25.13 2.27
C GLU A 164 -24.59 24.26 1.07
N ILE A 165 -23.52 23.48 1.19
CA ILE A 165 -23.12 22.51 0.17
C ILE A 165 -23.05 21.11 0.76
N PHE A 166 -23.70 20.15 0.10
CA PHE A 166 -23.66 18.73 0.43
C PHE A 166 -22.67 18.02 -0.48
N ILE A 167 -21.69 17.36 0.13
CA ILE A 167 -20.71 16.50 -0.55
C ILE A 167 -21.24 15.07 -0.46
N VAL A 168 -21.56 14.44 -1.59
CA VAL A 168 -22.31 13.17 -1.63
C VAL A 168 -21.52 12.08 -2.33
N GLU A 169 -21.57 10.85 -1.81
CA GLU A 169 -20.94 9.68 -2.43
C GLU A 169 -21.74 9.17 -3.65
N GLY A 170 -21.13 9.26 -4.84
CA GLY A 170 -21.68 8.68 -6.06
C GLY A 170 -22.81 9.47 -6.74
N ASP A 171 -23.04 9.14 -8.01
CA ASP A 171 -24.06 9.80 -8.83
C ASP A 171 -25.50 9.37 -8.42
N SER A 172 -25.66 8.22 -7.74
CA SER A 172 -26.97 7.71 -7.30
C SER A 172 -27.53 8.51 -6.12
N ALA A 173 -26.80 8.60 -5.01
CA ALA A 173 -27.19 9.44 -3.88
C ALA A 173 -27.19 10.93 -4.28
N GLY A 174 -26.29 11.35 -5.17
CA GLY A 174 -26.30 12.69 -5.76
C GLY A 174 -27.60 13.01 -6.50
N GLY A 175 -28.22 12.04 -7.18
CA GLY A 175 -29.51 12.19 -7.86
C GLY A 175 -30.68 12.41 -6.90
N SER A 176 -30.78 11.61 -5.84
CA SER A 176 -31.78 11.77 -4.79
C SER A 176 -31.61 13.10 -4.06
N ALA A 177 -30.38 13.46 -3.67
CA ALA A 177 -30.06 14.71 -3.00
C ALA A 177 -30.37 15.93 -3.86
N LYS A 178 -30.05 15.89 -5.16
CA LYS A 178 -30.37 16.98 -6.10
C LYS A 178 -31.87 17.22 -6.23
N THR A 179 -32.67 16.17 -6.14
CA THR A 179 -34.13 16.24 -6.27
C THR A 179 -34.80 16.69 -4.98
N GLY A 180 -34.33 16.20 -3.82
CA GLY A 180 -34.94 16.48 -2.51
C GLY A 180 -34.50 17.80 -1.87
N ARG A 181 -33.38 18.39 -2.30
CA ARG A 181 -32.84 19.63 -1.71
C ARG A 181 -33.78 20.83 -1.82
N ASN A 182 -33.53 21.83 -0.97
CA ASN A 182 -33.98 23.20 -1.24
C ASN A 182 -33.01 23.89 -2.22
N PRO A 183 -33.36 24.10 -3.50
CA PRO A 183 -32.45 24.67 -4.49
C PRO A 183 -32.10 26.14 -4.24
N HIS A 184 -32.82 26.82 -3.33
CA HIS A 184 -32.50 28.18 -2.96
C HIS A 184 -31.23 28.27 -2.13
N THR A 185 -31.08 27.39 -1.13
CA THR A 185 -30.01 27.45 -0.13
C THR A 185 -29.02 26.30 -0.22
N GLN A 186 -29.35 25.17 -0.86
CA GLN A 186 -28.54 23.96 -0.82
C GLN A 186 -27.94 23.59 -2.18
N ALA A 187 -26.62 23.49 -2.23
CA ALA A 187 -25.83 23.01 -3.35
C ALA A 187 -25.45 21.53 -3.17
N ILE A 188 -25.32 20.77 -4.27
CA ILE A 188 -24.95 19.34 -4.23
C ILE A 188 -23.72 19.10 -5.09
N LEU A 189 -22.67 18.51 -4.51
CA LEU A 189 -21.46 18.09 -5.20
C LEU A 189 -21.27 16.57 -5.07
N PRO A 190 -21.59 15.79 -6.12
CA PRO A 190 -21.33 14.35 -6.12
C PRO A 190 -19.84 14.05 -6.31
N LEU A 191 -19.36 13.03 -5.61
CA LEU A 191 -18.01 12.49 -5.69
C LEU A 191 -17.99 11.17 -6.46
N ARG A 192 -16.95 10.95 -7.26
CA ARG A 192 -16.76 9.69 -7.99
C ARG A 192 -15.66 8.86 -7.37
N GLY A 193 -16.07 7.85 -6.60
CA GLY A 193 -15.17 6.94 -5.92
C GLY A 193 -14.42 7.59 -4.76
N LYS A 194 -13.37 6.92 -4.29
CA LYS A 194 -12.59 7.34 -3.13
C LYS A 194 -11.71 8.55 -3.45
N ILE A 195 -11.68 9.52 -2.53
CA ILE A 195 -10.82 10.70 -2.65
C ILE A 195 -9.36 10.32 -2.48
N LEU A 196 -8.47 11.07 -3.14
CA LEU A 196 -7.03 10.91 -2.98
C LEU A 196 -6.65 11.23 -1.53
N ASN A 197 -5.97 10.30 -0.85
CA ASN A 197 -5.37 10.59 0.46
C ASN A 197 -4.28 11.65 0.28
N VAL A 198 -4.57 12.86 0.72
CA VAL A 198 -3.66 13.99 0.56
C VAL A 198 -2.51 14.01 1.57
N GLU A 199 -2.60 13.24 2.66
CA GLU A 199 -1.52 13.09 3.64
C GLU A 199 -0.28 12.46 2.99
N LYS A 200 -0.51 11.51 2.07
CA LYS A 200 0.54 10.77 1.35
C LYS A 200 0.87 11.36 -0.01
N ALA A 201 0.20 12.43 -0.41
CA ALA A 201 0.32 12.99 -1.75
C ALA A 201 0.91 14.41 -1.69
N ARG A 202 1.92 14.65 -2.53
CA ARG A 202 2.45 16.00 -2.74
C ARG A 202 1.35 16.95 -3.25
N LEU A 203 1.47 18.23 -2.90
CA LEU A 203 0.49 19.28 -3.21
C LEU A 203 0.16 19.37 -4.71
N ASP A 204 1.14 19.15 -5.59
CA ASP A 204 0.94 19.15 -7.05
C ASP A 204 0.01 18.02 -7.52
N ARG A 205 0.17 16.82 -6.94
CA ARG A 205 -0.70 15.66 -7.23
C ARG A 205 -2.10 15.88 -6.69
N ALA A 206 -2.24 16.47 -5.50
CA ALA A 206 -3.53 16.85 -4.93
C ALA A 206 -4.23 17.90 -5.82
N LEU A 207 -3.51 18.93 -6.25
CA LEU A 207 -4.01 19.98 -7.13
C LEU A 207 -4.36 19.50 -8.54
N ASN A 208 -3.78 18.41 -9.02
CA ASN A 208 -4.10 17.81 -10.31
C ASN A 208 -5.28 16.82 -10.23
N ASN A 209 -5.76 16.49 -9.03
CA ASN A 209 -6.91 15.61 -8.86
C ASN A 209 -8.22 16.37 -9.17
N THR A 210 -9.05 15.79 -10.03
CA THR A 210 -10.30 16.42 -10.51
C THR A 210 -11.32 16.64 -9.39
N GLU A 211 -11.40 15.72 -8.42
CA GLU A 211 -12.34 15.83 -7.30
C GLU A 211 -11.90 16.94 -6.34
N VAL A 212 -10.59 17.02 -6.04
CA VAL A 212 -10.01 18.09 -5.23
C VAL A 212 -10.16 19.45 -5.91
N GLN A 213 -9.86 19.57 -7.20
CA GLN A 213 -10.08 20.81 -7.96
C GLN A 213 -11.54 21.25 -7.95
N ALA A 214 -12.48 20.30 -8.09
CA ALA A 214 -13.89 20.61 -8.05
C ALA A 214 -14.32 21.18 -6.69
N MET A 215 -13.81 20.62 -5.58
CA MET A 215 -14.08 21.14 -4.23
C MET A 215 -13.48 22.53 -4.01
N ILE A 216 -12.21 22.74 -4.38
CA ILE A 216 -11.55 24.05 -4.29
C ILE A 216 -12.34 25.12 -5.05
N THR A 217 -12.75 24.79 -6.27
CA THR A 217 -13.52 25.70 -7.13
C THR A 217 -14.92 25.94 -6.56
N ALA A 218 -15.58 24.92 -6.02
CA ALA A 218 -16.90 25.04 -5.41
C ALA A 218 -16.87 25.93 -4.17
N PHE A 219 -15.91 25.74 -3.26
CA PHE A 219 -15.81 26.52 -2.03
C PHE A 219 -15.40 27.97 -2.27
N GLY A 220 -14.63 28.25 -3.33
CA GLY A 220 -14.31 29.61 -3.77
C GLY A 220 -13.31 30.37 -2.89
N ALA A 221 -12.80 29.75 -1.81
CA ALA A 221 -11.90 30.36 -0.84
C ALA A 221 -10.40 30.19 -1.15
N GLY A 222 -10.02 29.41 -2.16
CA GLY A 222 -8.61 29.08 -2.42
C GLY A 222 -8.11 27.91 -1.57
N ILE A 223 -6.79 27.75 -1.42
CA ILE A 223 -6.16 26.68 -0.62
C ILE A 223 -4.86 27.14 0.04
N GLY A 224 -4.51 26.51 1.16
CA GLY A 224 -3.23 26.72 1.86
C GLY A 224 -3.02 28.18 2.24
N GLU A 225 -1.85 28.75 1.90
CA GLU A 225 -1.51 30.15 2.21
C GLU A 225 -2.32 31.19 1.44
N GLU A 226 -2.92 30.83 0.29
CA GLU A 226 -3.81 31.71 -0.48
C GLU A 226 -5.28 31.55 -0.05
N PHE A 227 -5.54 30.79 1.02
CA PHE A 227 -6.89 30.57 1.53
C PHE A 227 -7.45 31.85 2.16
N ASP A 228 -8.59 32.29 1.66
CA ASP A 228 -9.32 33.46 2.15
C ASP A 228 -10.70 33.03 2.67
N PRO A 229 -10.90 32.97 4.00
CA PRO A 229 -12.16 32.55 4.58
C PRO A 229 -13.34 33.47 4.23
N GLU A 230 -13.08 34.76 3.96
CA GLU A 230 -14.15 35.72 3.61
C GLU A 230 -14.72 35.45 2.22
N LYS A 231 -13.98 34.75 1.36
CA LYS A 231 -14.42 34.36 0.01
C LYS A 231 -15.14 33.01 -0.03
N ALA A 232 -15.30 32.33 1.10
CA ALA A 232 -16.00 31.06 1.16
C ALA A 232 -17.45 31.22 0.68
N ARG A 233 -17.84 30.44 -0.34
CA ARG A 233 -19.18 30.53 -0.95
C ARG A 233 -20.29 29.91 -0.08
N TYR A 234 -19.94 28.99 0.83
CA TYR A 234 -20.88 28.27 1.68
C TYR A 234 -20.37 28.29 3.12
N HIS A 235 -21.18 28.77 4.07
CA HIS A 235 -20.84 28.73 5.50
C HIS A 235 -21.23 27.39 6.15
N LYS A 236 -21.90 26.49 5.42
CA LYS A 236 -22.04 25.09 5.84
C LYS A 236 -21.64 24.14 4.73
N ILE A 237 -20.66 23.30 5.04
CA ILE A 237 -20.15 22.23 4.20
C ILE A 237 -20.53 20.93 4.90
N VAL A 238 -21.53 20.25 4.37
CA VAL A 238 -22.09 19.04 4.94
C VAL A 238 -21.52 17.84 4.20
N LEU A 239 -20.74 17.01 4.89
CA LEU A 239 -20.23 15.74 4.37
C LEU A 239 -21.32 14.68 4.57
N MET A 240 -21.88 14.19 3.46
CA MET A 240 -22.99 13.25 3.45
C MET A 240 -22.55 11.98 2.73
N ALA A 241 -21.85 11.12 3.49
CA ALA A 241 -21.38 9.82 3.04
C ALA A 241 -22.32 8.70 3.56
N ASP A 242 -22.23 7.52 2.95
CA ASP A 242 -23.03 6.36 3.35
C ASP A 242 -22.63 5.89 4.76
N ALA A 243 -23.60 5.35 5.51
CA ALA A 243 -23.38 4.80 6.86
C ALA A 243 -22.77 3.39 6.82
N ASP A 244 -21.79 3.21 5.93
CA ASP A 244 -21.05 1.97 5.72
C ASP A 244 -19.53 2.21 5.78
N VAL A 245 -18.77 1.14 5.60
CA VAL A 245 -17.31 1.13 5.74
C VAL A 245 -16.61 1.95 4.65
N ASP A 246 -17.23 2.10 3.49
CA ASP A 246 -16.66 2.85 2.36
C ASP A 246 -16.98 4.36 2.51
N GLY A 247 -18.17 4.71 2.96
CA GLY A 247 -18.57 6.08 3.30
C GLY A 247 -17.80 6.65 4.50
N GLN A 248 -17.53 5.83 5.53
CA GLN A 248 -16.65 6.20 6.64
C GLN A 248 -15.23 6.55 6.15
N HIS A 249 -14.67 5.73 5.27
CA HIS A 249 -13.35 5.99 4.70
C HIS A 249 -13.33 7.28 3.86
N ILE A 250 -14.38 7.55 3.09
CA ILE A 250 -14.53 8.82 2.34
C ILE A 250 -14.58 10.02 3.28
N THR A 251 -15.30 9.90 4.39
CA THR A 251 -15.37 10.92 5.44
C THR A 251 -13.97 11.21 6.00
N THR A 252 -13.19 10.19 6.34
CA THR A 252 -11.80 10.35 6.80
C THR A 252 -10.93 11.06 5.76
N LEU A 253 -11.05 10.70 4.48
CA LEU A 253 -10.30 11.34 3.39
C LEU A 253 -10.67 12.82 3.20
N LEU A 254 -11.97 13.15 3.31
CA LEU A 254 -12.47 14.52 3.23
C LEU A 254 -12.00 15.37 4.40
N LEU A 255 -12.10 14.85 5.62
CA LEU A 255 -11.62 15.54 6.81
C LEU A 255 -10.11 15.79 6.73
N THR A 256 -9.34 14.83 6.20
CA THR A 256 -7.90 14.99 5.97
C THR A 256 -7.62 16.11 4.97
N LEU A 257 -8.38 16.17 3.87
CA LEU A 257 -8.24 17.24 2.89
C LEU A 257 -8.53 18.63 3.49
N LEU A 258 -9.64 18.74 4.22
CA LEU A 258 -10.07 19.98 4.84
C LEU A 258 -9.07 20.43 5.92
N PHE A 259 -8.64 19.52 6.78
CA PHE A 259 -7.65 19.80 7.82
C PHE A 259 -6.31 20.26 7.25
N ARG A 260 -5.81 19.60 6.19
CA ARG A 260 -4.48 19.91 5.63
C ARG A 260 -4.43 21.17 4.78
N TYR A 261 -5.49 21.47 4.01
CA TYR A 261 -5.41 22.55 3.00
C TYR A 261 -6.47 23.64 3.16
N MET A 262 -7.47 23.45 4.02
CA MET A 262 -8.58 24.39 4.20
C MET A 262 -8.98 24.50 5.68
N ARG A 263 -7.97 24.39 6.57
CA ARG A 263 -8.14 24.37 8.02
C ARG A 263 -9.04 25.49 8.55
N PRO A 264 -8.98 26.74 8.06
CA PRO A 264 -9.84 27.80 8.55
C PRO A 264 -11.35 27.52 8.41
N LEU A 265 -11.78 26.64 7.50
CA LEU A 265 -13.19 26.20 7.40
C LEU A 265 -13.62 25.38 8.63
N ILE A 266 -12.69 24.61 9.20
CA ILE A 266 -12.93 23.85 10.43
C ILE A 266 -12.90 24.80 11.63
N ASP A 267 -11.90 25.69 11.69
CA ASP A 267 -11.75 26.66 12.80
C ASP A 267 -12.96 27.61 12.92
N LEU A 268 -13.56 28.00 11.78
CA LEU A 268 -14.78 28.81 11.73
C LEU A 268 -16.07 28.01 11.97
N GLY A 269 -15.98 26.68 12.13
CA GLY A 269 -17.11 25.80 12.36
C GLY A 269 -18.03 25.64 11.14
N TYR A 270 -17.49 25.71 9.93
CA TYR A 270 -18.27 25.58 8.69
C TYR A 270 -18.41 24.13 8.21
N VAL A 271 -17.70 23.17 8.81
CA VAL A 271 -17.72 21.76 8.40
C VAL A 271 -18.64 20.95 9.31
N TYR A 272 -19.52 20.16 8.69
CA TYR A 272 -20.53 19.35 9.36
C TYR A 272 -20.57 17.93 8.77
N LEU A 273 -20.92 16.94 9.57
CA LEU A 273 -21.25 15.59 9.13
C LEU A 273 -22.77 15.41 9.16
N ALA A 274 -23.33 14.87 8.08
CA ALA A 274 -24.73 14.46 8.06
C ALA A 274 -24.91 13.16 8.85
N GLN A 275 -26.02 13.05 9.59
CA GLN A 275 -26.43 11.80 10.22
C GLN A 275 -27.70 11.27 9.56
N PRO A 276 -27.57 10.42 8.52
CA PRO A 276 -28.72 9.71 8.00
C PRO A 276 -29.21 8.65 9.01
N PRO A 277 -30.50 8.28 8.97
CA PRO A 277 -31.06 7.27 9.87
C PRO A 277 -30.49 5.89 9.56
N LEU A 278 -30.21 5.10 10.59
CA LEU A 278 -29.73 3.72 10.45
C LEU A 278 -30.88 2.76 10.16
N TYR A 279 -32.05 3.02 10.74
CA TYR A 279 -33.23 2.18 10.56
C TYR A 279 -34.50 2.98 10.31
N ARG A 280 -35.43 2.34 9.62
CA ARG A 280 -36.83 2.74 9.48
C ARG A 280 -37.73 1.67 10.08
N ILE A 281 -38.48 2.04 11.11
CA ILE A 281 -39.48 1.20 11.75
C ILE A 281 -40.81 1.39 11.04
N LYS A 282 -41.31 0.32 10.43
CA LYS A 282 -42.55 0.27 9.68
C LYS A 282 -43.67 -0.27 10.56
N TRP A 283 -44.47 0.65 11.08
CA TRP A 283 -45.71 0.32 11.77
C TRP A 283 -46.86 0.09 10.79
N ALA A 284 -47.68 -0.92 11.04
CA ALA A 284 -48.87 -1.26 10.26
C ALA A 284 -50.08 -0.38 10.59
N ASN A 285 -50.08 0.25 11.77
CA ASN A 285 -51.19 1.06 12.30
C ASN A 285 -50.75 2.43 12.84
N ALA A 286 -49.54 2.89 12.50
CA ALA A 286 -49.00 4.21 12.86
C ALA A 286 -48.04 4.70 11.76
N GLU A 287 -47.65 5.97 11.81
CA GLU A 287 -46.64 6.52 10.92
C GLU A 287 -45.28 5.87 11.16
N HIS A 288 -44.50 5.68 10.10
CA HIS A 288 -43.17 5.07 10.18
C HIS A 288 -42.19 5.97 10.92
N GLU A 289 -41.32 5.37 11.74
CA GLU A 289 -40.32 6.10 12.52
C GLU A 289 -38.92 5.87 11.95
N TYR A 290 -38.09 6.91 11.98
CA TYR A 290 -36.67 6.84 11.62
C TYR A 290 -35.84 6.91 12.90
N VAL A 291 -34.86 6.02 13.02
CA VAL A 291 -34.01 5.93 14.22
C VAL A 291 -32.54 5.88 13.83
N PHE A 292 -31.69 6.48 14.66
CA PHE A 292 -30.29 6.79 14.31
C PHE A 292 -29.28 5.91 15.06
N SER A 293 -29.75 5.06 15.98
CA SER A 293 -28.92 4.11 16.74
C SER A 293 -29.65 2.80 17.01
N ASP A 294 -28.89 1.74 17.31
CA ASP A 294 -29.44 0.45 17.76
C ASP A 294 -30.23 0.58 19.07
N ALA A 295 -29.71 1.37 20.02
CA ALA A 295 -30.37 1.62 21.31
C ALA A 295 -31.72 2.34 21.12
N GLU A 296 -31.76 3.36 20.25
CA GLU A 296 -33.01 4.07 19.94
C GLU A 296 -34.00 3.16 19.22
N ARG A 297 -33.54 2.30 18.30
CA ARG A 297 -34.39 1.28 17.66
C ARG A 297 -35.07 0.41 18.72
N ASP A 298 -34.31 -0.15 19.65
CA ASP A 298 -34.83 -1.09 20.64
C ASP A 298 -35.79 -0.41 21.63
N GLU A 299 -35.49 0.83 22.02
CA GLU A 299 -36.38 1.67 22.84
C GLU A 299 -37.70 1.96 22.11
N ARG A 300 -37.64 2.41 20.85
CA ARG A 300 -38.84 2.74 20.05
C ARG A 300 -39.68 1.52 19.73
N LEU A 301 -39.06 0.36 19.50
CA LEU A 301 -39.78 -0.90 19.33
C LEU A 301 -40.53 -1.29 20.61
N THR A 302 -39.87 -1.15 21.77
CA THR A 302 -40.46 -1.46 23.09
C THR A 302 -41.61 -0.50 23.42
N ALA A 303 -41.40 0.81 23.25
CA ALA A 303 -42.40 1.84 23.48
C ALA A 303 -43.59 1.71 22.52
N GLY A 304 -43.33 1.43 21.24
CA GLY A 304 -44.37 1.21 20.24
C GLY A 304 -45.23 -0.03 20.56
N SER A 305 -44.61 -1.13 20.99
CA SER A 305 -45.32 -2.33 21.46
C SER A 305 -46.20 -2.03 22.68
N GLN A 306 -45.68 -1.31 23.67
CA GLN A 306 -46.45 -0.88 24.86
C GLN A 306 -47.61 0.07 24.51
N ALA A 307 -47.45 0.90 23.49
CA ALA A 307 -48.49 1.79 22.96
C ALA A 307 -49.48 1.08 22.01
N GLY A 308 -49.38 -0.24 21.82
CA GLY A 308 -50.26 -1.02 20.95
C GLY A 308 -50.00 -0.83 19.44
N ARG A 309 -48.86 -0.26 19.06
CA ARG A 309 -48.41 -0.20 17.66
C ARG A 309 -47.95 -1.59 17.23
N ARG A 310 -48.33 -1.98 16.02
CA ARG A 310 -48.01 -3.30 15.46
C ARG A 310 -47.06 -3.11 14.29
N LEU A 311 -45.98 -3.87 14.28
CA LEU A 311 -45.07 -3.90 13.14
C LEU A 311 -45.75 -4.52 11.92
N VAL A 312 -45.32 -4.11 10.73
CA VAL A 312 -45.67 -4.82 9.49
C VAL A 312 -45.11 -6.25 9.59
N LYS A 313 -45.95 -7.24 9.27
CA LYS A 313 -45.66 -8.68 9.44
C LYS A 313 -44.38 -9.15 8.74
N GLU A 314 -44.04 -8.52 7.61
CA GLU A 314 -42.82 -8.77 6.86
C GLU A 314 -42.04 -7.45 6.78
N SER A 315 -40.79 -7.41 7.24
CA SER A 315 -39.92 -6.22 7.16
C SER A 315 -40.35 -5.03 8.04
N GLY A 316 -40.80 -5.32 9.26
CA GLY A 316 -41.19 -4.30 10.25
C GLY A 316 -40.06 -3.32 10.60
N VAL A 317 -38.80 -3.70 10.42
CA VAL A 317 -37.63 -2.82 10.56
C VAL A 317 -36.80 -2.94 9.28
N GLN A 318 -36.53 -1.81 8.63
CA GLN A 318 -35.63 -1.74 7.47
C GLN A 318 -34.34 -1.05 7.90
N ARG A 319 -33.21 -1.70 7.68
CA ARG A 319 -31.89 -1.08 7.83
C ARG A 319 -31.47 -0.38 6.53
N TYR A 320 -31.02 0.86 6.62
CA TYR A 320 -30.43 1.57 5.49
C TYR A 320 -28.94 1.26 5.40
N LYS A 321 -28.42 0.98 4.19
CA LYS A 321 -26.98 0.77 3.96
C LYS A 321 -26.30 1.95 3.27
N GLY A 322 -26.99 2.53 2.29
CA GLY A 322 -26.50 3.67 1.54
C GLY A 322 -27.61 4.68 1.32
N LEU A 323 -27.23 5.94 1.14
CA LEU A 323 -28.13 7.06 0.93
C LEU A 323 -28.98 6.88 -0.35
N GLY A 324 -28.50 6.09 -1.31
CA GLY A 324 -29.24 5.75 -2.53
C GLY A 324 -30.46 4.85 -2.33
N GLU A 325 -30.61 4.21 -1.17
CA GLU A 325 -31.80 3.41 -0.83
C GLU A 325 -32.97 4.27 -0.36
N MET A 326 -32.70 5.52 0.03
CA MET A 326 -33.72 6.50 0.38
C MET A 326 -34.24 7.21 -0.85
N ASN A 327 -35.55 7.40 -0.91
CA ASN A 327 -36.13 8.30 -1.90
C ASN A 327 -35.84 9.77 -1.51
N HIS A 328 -36.14 10.70 -2.42
CA HIS A 328 -35.81 12.12 -2.22
C HIS A 328 -36.58 12.79 -1.08
N GLU A 329 -37.81 12.36 -0.79
CA GLU A 329 -38.62 12.87 0.34
C GLU A 329 -38.05 12.36 1.67
N GLU A 330 -37.71 11.08 1.75
CA GLU A 330 -37.09 10.46 2.92
C GLU A 330 -35.74 11.11 3.26
N LEU A 331 -34.92 11.36 2.24
CA LEU A 331 -33.63 12.03 2.41
C LEU A 331 -33.80 13.48 2.88
N TRP A 332 -34.82 14.17 2.38
CA TRP A 332 -35.16 15.52 2.83
C TRP A 332 -35.60 15.52 4.30
N ASP A 333 -36.62 14.76 4.65
CA ASP A 333 -37.25 14.78 5.98
C ASP A 333 -36.32 14.34 7.10
N THR A 334 -35.34 13.48 6.79
CA THR A 334 -34.45 12.90 7.80
C THR A 334 -33.11 13.61 7.90
N THR A 335 -32.50 13.96 6.76
CA THR A 335 -31.06 14.29 6.70
C THR A 335 -30.78 15.69 6.16
N MET A 336 -31.62 16.23 5.26
CA MET A 336 -31.33 17.49 4.58
C MET A 336 -32.16 18.69 5.08
N ASN A 337 -33.36 18.47 5.59
CA ASN A 337 -34.27 19.52 6.04
C ASN A 337 -33.72 20.23 7.30
N PRO A 338 -33.45 21.55 7.26
CA PRO A 338 -32.94 22.29 8.41
C PRO A 338 -33.81 22.25 9.67
N GLU A 339 -35.12 21.98 9.55
CA GLU A 339 -36.05 21.93 10.69
C GLU A 339 -36.00 20.61 11.45
N THR A 340 -35.62 19.51 10.80
CA THR A 340 -35.70 18.14 11.36
C THR A 340 -34.35 17.43 11.46
N ARG A 341 -33.37 17.82 10.63
CA ARG A 341 -32.07 17.14 10.58
C ARG A 341 -31.23 17.39 11.84
N THR A 342 -30.35 16.44 12.12
CA THR A 342 -29.26 16.61 13.08
C THR A 342 -27.92 16.59 12.32
N LEU A 343 -27.07 17.59 12.56
CA LEU A 343 -25.73 17.66 11.99
C LEU A 343 -24.70 17.65 13.12
N LEU A 344 -23.62 16.88 12.93
CA LEU A 344 -22.48 16.94 13.82
C LEU A 344 -21.51 18.02 13.31
N GLN A 345 -21.33 19.08 14.08
CA GLN A 345 -20.35 20.11 13.75
C GLN A 345 -18.95 19.60 14.07
N VAL A 346 -18.06 19.66 13.07
CA VAL A 346 -16.67 19.29 13.24
C VAL A 346 -15.93 20.46 13.89
N THR A 347 -15.33 20.21 15.05
CA THR A 347 -14.55 21.20 15.81
C THR A 347 -13.14 20.67 16.04
N MET A 348 -12.22 21.54 16.43
CA MET A 348 -10.82 21.18 16.70
C MET A 348 -10.38 21.86 17.99
N GLU A 349 -10.23 21.06 19.05
CA GLU A 349 -9.80 21.56 20.36
C GLU A 349 -8.28 21.72 20.43
N ASP A 350 -7.54 20.72 19.93
CA ASP A 350 -6.08 20.74 19.86
C ASP A 350 -5.57 20.32 18.47
N ALA A 351 -4.97 21.27 17.78
CA ALA A 351 -4.43 21.08 16.45
C ALA A 351 -3.17 20.22 16.40
N ALA A 352 -2.35 20.23 17.46
CA ALA A 352 -1.14 19.43 17.51
C ALA A 352 -1.49 17.94 17.67
N THR A 353 -2.42 17.65 18.58
CA THR A 353 -2.90 16.27 18.76
C THR A 353 -3.71 15.78 17.56
N ALA A 354 -4.53 16.64 16.93
CA ALA A 354 -5.18 16.31 15.67
C ALA A 354 -4.16 16.00 14.56
N ASP A 355 -3.11 16.81 14.42
CA ASP A 355 -2.02 16.59 13.46
C ASP A 355 -1.35 15.22 13.64
N GLU A 356 -1.04 14.84 14.88
CA GLU A 356 -0.46 13.53 15.20
C GLU A 356 -1.39 12.37 14.81
N ILE A 357 -2.70 12.53 15.03
CA ILE A 357 -3.70 11.51 14.68
C ILE A 357 -3.87 11.42 13.16
N PHE A 358 -3.95 12.53 12.43
CA PHE A 358 -3.97 12.53 10.97
C PHE A 358 -2.69 11.89 10.40
N ALA A 359 -1.52 12.22 10.95
CA ALA A 359 -0.26 11.62 10.55
C ALA A 359 -0.21 10.11 10.83
N THR A 360 -0.75 9.66 11.97
CA THR A 360 -0.79 8.24 12.35
C THR A 360 -1.78 7.45 11.49
N LEU A 361 -3.02 7.93 11.38
CA LEU A 361 -4.11 7.24 10.68
C LEU A 361 -3.98 7.33 9.15
N MET A 362 -3.50 8.45 8.63
CA MET A 362 -3.47 8.72 7.19
C MET A 362 -2.05 8.77 6.61
N GLY A 363 -1.01 8.90 7.44
CA GLY A 363 0.39 8.97 7.01
C GLY A 363 1.06 7.61 6.79
N GLU A 364 2.37 7.60 6.67
CA GLU A 364 3.13 6.44 6.15
C GLU A 364 3.46 5.39 7.21
N ASP A 365 3.37 5.72 8.51
CA ASP A 365 3.69 4.83 9.62
C ASP A 365 2.58 3.79 9.86
N VAL A 366 2.81 2.57 9.36
CA VAL A 366 1.88 1.44 9.50
C VAL A 366 1.88 0.88 10.93
N GLU A 367 2.98 0.95 11.66
CA GLU A 367 3.11 0.34 12.99
C GLU A 367 2.43 1.21 14.06
N ALA A 368 2.64 2.53 13.99
CA ALA A 368 1.93 3.48 14.82
C ALA A 368 0.42 3.34 14.60
N ARG A 369 -0.01 3.24 13.34
CA ARG A 369 -1.40 3.01 12.98
C ARG A 369 -1.95 1.70 13.52
N ARG A 370 -1.21 0.60 13.39
CA ARG A 370 -1.62 -0.71 13.89
C ARG A 370 -1.75 -0.71 15.41
N SER A 371 -0.78 -0.14 16.11
CA SER A 371 -0.78 -0.02 17.57
C SER A 371 -1.98 0.81 18.02
N PHE A 372 -2.22 1.92 17.33
CA PHE A 372 -3.38 2.78 17.56
C PHE A 372 -4.70 2.05 17.36
N ILE A 373 -4.81 1.20 16.34
CA ILE A 373 -6.00 0.36 16.11
C ILE A 373 -6.25 -0.62 17.25
N GLN A 374 -5.18 -1.24 17.75
CA GLN A 374 -5.29 -2.23 18.82
C GLN A 374 -5.65 -1.59 20.17
N GLN A 375 -5.21 -0.36 20.41
CA GLN A 375 -5.41 0.35 21.68
C GLN A 375 -6.79 1.01 21.78
N ASN A 376 -7.35 1.50 20.68
CA ASN A 376 -8.55 2.37 20.68
C ASN A 376 -9.84 1.64 20.28
N ALA A 377 -9.93 0.33 20.47
CA ALA A 377 -11.11 -0.45 20.08
C ALA A 377 -12.40 -0.16 20.90
N ILE A 378 -12.44 0.87 21.78
CA ILE A 378 -13.60 1.23 22.64
C ILE A 378 -13.66 2.77 22.88
N ASP A 379 -14.88 3.35 22.80
CA ASP A 379 -15.29 4.77 22.55
C ASP A 379 -14.90 5.93 23.51
N GLN A 380 -14.78 7.19 22.97
CA GLN A 380 -15.52 8.46 23.34
C GLN A 380 -15.11 9.78 22.58
N VAL A 381 -16.06 10.67 22.20
CA VAL A 381 -16.05 11.54 20.98
C VAL A 381 -15.38 12.94 21.06
N ASP A 382 -14.49 13.23 20.08
CA ASP A 382 -13.88 14.51 19.60
C ASP A 382 -13.55 14.35 18.07
N LEU A 383 -13.17 15.36 17.27
CA LEU A 383 -12.71 15.21 15.85
C LEU A 383 -11.65 14.13 15.72
N GLN A 384 -10.77 14.07 16.72
CA GLN A 384 -9.84 12.99 16.93
C GLN A 384 -10.57 11.65 16.93
N LEU A 385 -11.53 11.44 17.84
CA LEU A 385 -12.30 10.20 17.91
C LEU A 385 -13.08 9.89 16.63
N GLU A 386 -13.71 10.85 15.96
CA GLU A 386 -14.50 10.55 14.76
C GLU A 386 -13.61 9.93 13.65
N MET A 387 -12.37 10.41 13.52
CA MET A 387 -11.38 9.76 12.67
C MET A 387 -10.98 8.38 13.18
N GLN A 388 -10.79 8.21 14.49
CA GLN A 388 -10.48 6.90 15.08
C GLN A 388 -11.58 5.90 14.72
N ARG A 389 -12.83 6.21 15.07
CA ARG A 389 -14.00 5.36 14.86
C ARG A 389 -14.18 4.99 13.40
N SER A 390 -14.24 5.98 12.51
CA SER A 390 -14.43 5.75 11.06
C SER A 390 -13.33 4.90 10.44
N TYR A 391 -12.07 5.07 10.87
CA TYR A 391 -10.96 4.25 10.37
C TYR A 391 -10.94 2.84 10.97
N LEU A 392 -11.28 2.70 12.26
CA LEU A 392 -11.31 1.43 12.97
C LEU A 392 -12.39 0.49 12.46
N ASP A 393 -13.61 1.01 12.26
CA ASP A 393 -14.73 0.27 11.70
C ASP A 393 -14.39 -0.27 10.29
N TYR A 394 -13.78 0.57 9.45
CA TYR A 394 -13.25 0.15 8.15
C TYR A 394 -12.16 -0.93 8.28
N ALA A 395 -11.14 -0.73 9.11
CA ALA A 395 -10.03 -1.66 9.24
C ALA A 395 -10.49 -3.03 9.76
N MET A 396 -11.31 -3.04 10.81
CA MET A 396 -11.83 -4.26 11.41
C MET A 396 -12.77 -5.01 10.47
N SER A 397 -13.63 -4.31 9.73
CA SER A 397 -14.52 -4.95 8.75
C SER A 397 -13.77 -5.57 7.57
N VAL A 398 -12.66 -5.00 7.12
CA VAL A 398 -11.83 -5.59 6.04
C VAL A 398 -11.07 -6.83 6.56
N ILE A 399 -10.50 -6.74 7.76
CA ILE A 399 -9.73 -7.82 8.38
C ILE A 399 -10.63 -9.03 8.65
N VAL A 400 -11.76 -8.81 9.34
CA VAL A 400 -12.69 -9.87 9.77
C VAL A 400 -13.64 -10.28 8.63
N GLY A 401 -14.09 -9.32 7.82
CA GLY A 401 -15.13 -9.52 6.82
C GLY A 401 -14.65 -10.04 5.46
N ARG A 402 -13.35 -9.90 5.13
CA ARG A 402 -12.82 -10.21 3.78
C ARG A 402 -11.50 -10.97 3.78
N ALA A 403 -10.58 -10.67 4.70
CA ALA A 403 -9.21 -11.16 4.61
C ALA A 403 -9.02 -12.55 5.27
N LEU A 404 -9.52 -12.74 6.50
CA LEU A 404 -9.26 -13.93 7.31
C LEU A 404 -10.46 -14.90 7.36
N PRO A 405 -10.23 -16.23 7.36
CA PRO A 405 -11.27 -17.20 7.70
C PRO A 405 -11.50 -17.26 9.22
N ASP A 406 -12.65 -17.80 9.64
CA ASP A 406 -12.85 -18.20 11.04
C ASP A 406 -12.08 -19.50 11.31
N VAL A 407 -11.45 -19.60 12.48
CA VAL A 407 -10.64 -20.76 12.87
C VAL A 407 -11.47 -22.04 13.02
N ARG A 408 -12.76 -21.91 13.35
CA ARG A 408 -13.66 -23.03 13.67
C ARG A 408 -14.15 -23.76 12.41
N ASP A 409 -14.57 -23.02 11.38
CA ASP A 409 -15.11 -23.58 10.14
C ASP A 409 -14.17 -23.42 8.93
N GLY A 410 -13.11 -22.62 9.04
CA GLY A 410 -12.18 -22.34 7.96
C GLY A 410 -12.76 -21.53 6.80
N LEU A 411 -13.91 -20.89 7.00
CA LEU A 411 -14.61 -20.15 5.95
C LEU A 411 -14.54 -18.64 6.20
N LYS A 412 -14.49 -17.89 5.09
CA LYS A 412 -14.75 -16.44 5.08
C LYS A 412 -16.27 -16.20 5.05
N PRO A 413 -16.76 -15.02 5.45
CA PRO A 413 -18.20 -14.75 5.47
C PRO A 413 -18.91 -15.02 4.14
N VAL A 414 -18.30 -14.68 3.00
CA VAL A 414 -18.88 -14.96 1.67
C VAL A 414 -19.00 -16.47 1.40
N HIS A 415 -18.00 -17.28 1.76
CA HIS A 415 -18.05 -18.73 1.59
C HIS A 415 -19.13 -19.35 2.49
N ARG A 416 -19.22 -18.90 3.75
CA ARG A 416 -20.22 -19.35 4.71
C ARG A 416 -21.63 -19.09 4.22
N ARG A 417 -21.90 -17.87 3.75
CA ARG A 417 -23.19 -17.46 3.20
C ARG A 417 -23.56 -18.26 1.97
N VAL A 418 -22.63 -18.53 1.05
CA VAL A 418 -22.88 -19.38 -0.12
C VAL A 418 -23.29 -20.80 0.31
N ILE A 419 -22.53 -21.45 1.19
CA ILE A 419 -22.84 -22.81 1.64
C ILE A 419 -24.16 -22.87 2.41
N TYR A 420 -24.40 -21.92 3.32
CA TYR A 420 -25.65 -21.86 4.07
C TYR A 420 -26.86 -21.58 3.17
N THR A 421 -26.76 -20.64 2.22
CA THR A 421 -27.83 -20.40 1.24
C THR A 421 -28.08 -21.63 0.38
N MET A 422 -27.04 -22.39 0.04
CA MET A 422 -27.22 -23.64 -0.69
C MET A 422 -27.92 -24.71 0.13
N TYR A 423 -27.71 -24.70 1.44
CA TYR A 423 -28.48 -25.50 2.38
C TYR A 423 -29.93 -24.98 2.50
N ASP A 424 -30.17 -23.74 2.86
CA ASP A 424 -31.55 -23.26 3.07
C ASP A 424 -32.39 -23.30 1.78
N GLY A 425 -31.80 -22.92 0.64
CA GLY A 425 -32.42 -22.94 -0.69
C GLY A 425 -32.64 -24.34 -1.29
N GLY A 426 -32.24 -25.41 -0.61
CA GLY A 426 -32.53 -26.79 -1.02
C GLY A 426 -31.64 -27.36 -2.13
N TYR A 427 -30.48 -26.76 -2.42
CA TYR A 427 -29.54 -27.21 -3.47
C TYR A 427 -28.70 -28.44 -3.04
N ARG A 428 -29.36 -29.46 -2.50
CA ARG A 428 -28.73 -30.65 -1.90
C ARG A 428 -28.00 -31.54 -2.92
N PRO A 429 -27.06 -32.41 -2.47
CA PRO A 429 -26.33 -33.32 -3.36
C PRO A 429 -27.21 -34.32 -4.13
N ASP A 430 -28.36 -34.71 -3.58
CA ASP A 430 -29.34 -35.63 -4.18
C ASP A 430 -30.26 -34.94 -5.20
N LYS A 431 -30.23 -33.61 -5.30
CA LYS A 431 -31.03 -32.83 -6.26
C LYS A 431 -30.31 -32.63 -7.58
N ALA A 432 -31.08 -32.16 -8.56
CA ALA A 432 -30.57 -31.73 -9.85
C ALA A 432 -29.72 -30.45 -9.71
N PHE A 433 -28.80 -30.24 -10.64
CA PHE A 433 -28.02 -29.01 -10.73
C PHE A 433 -28.93 -27.80 -10.98
N SER A 434 -28.61 -26.67 -10.34
CA SER A 434 -29.36 -25.42 -10.45
C SER A 434 -28.48 -24.32 -11.03
N LYS A 435 -29.03 -23.41 -11.83
CA LYS A 435 -28.26 -22.30 -12.41
C LYS A 435 -27.57 -21.46 -11.32
N CYS A 436 -26.29 -21.15 -11.50
CA CYS A 436 -25.53 -20.35 -10.54
C CYS A 436 -26.15 -18.97 -10.32
N THR A 437 -26.73 -18.35 -11.36
CA THR A 437 -27.51 -17.10 -11.23
C THR A 437 -28.57 -17.16 -10.13
N ARG A 438 -29.25 -18.29 -9.97
CA ARG A 438 -30.30 -18.43 -8.95
C ARG A 438 -29.69 -18.44 -7.55
N VAL A 439 -28.65 -19.25 -7.34
CA VAL A 439 -27.94 -19.34 -6.07
C VAL A 439 -27.34 -17.98 -5.69
N ILE A 440 -26.72 -17.27 -6.63
CA ILE A 440 -26.17 -15.92 -6.40
C ILE A 440 -27.29 -14.93 -6.04
N GLY A 441 -28.41 -14.99 -6.76
CA GLY A 441 -29.57 -14.14 -6.47
C GLY A 441 -30.11 -14.36 -5.06
N ASP A 442 -30.21 -15.61 -4.62
CA ASP A 442 -30.65 -15.96 -3.27
C ASP A 442 -29.63 -15.51 -2.21
N VAL A 443 -28.32 -15.71 -2.46
CA VAL A 443 -27.25 -15.26 -1.56
C VAL A 443 -27.28 -13.73 -1.43
N MET A 444 -27.41 -13.01 -2.54
CA MET A 444 -27.45 -11.55 -2.54
C MET A 444 -28.71 -11.01 -1.87
N GLY A 445 -29.85 -11.62 -2.17
CA GLY A 445 -31.16 -11.17 -1.68
C GLY A 445 -31.40 -11.47 -0.21
N GLN A 446 -30.64 -12.39 0.40
CA GLN A 446 -30.85 -12.80 1.79
C GLN A 446 -29.65 -12.51 2.70
N PHE A 447 -28.40 -12.63 2.23
CA PHE A 447 -27.24 -12.66 3.15
C PHE A 447 -26.06 -11.77 2.72
N HIS A 448 -25.81 -11.57 1.43
CA HIS A 448 -24.60 -10.89 0.94
C HIS A 448 -24.92 -9.74 -0.02
N PRO A 449 -25.19 -8.53 0.49
CA PRO A 449 -25.69 -7.40 -0.30
C PRO A 449 -24.56 -6.65 -1.03
N HIS A 450 -23.64 -7.39 -1.65
CA HIS A 450 -22.55 -6.85 -2.46
C HIS A 450 -22.64 -7.41 -3.88
N GLY A 451 -21.77 -6.91 -4.76
CA GLY A 451 -21.80 -7.27 -6.19
C GLY A 451 -21.81 -8.78 -6.45
N ASP A 452 -22.61 -9.18 -7.45
CA ASP A 452 -22.77 -10.55 -7.93
C ASP A 452 -21.45 -11.26 -8.24
N THR A 453 -20.47 -10.52 -8.74
CA THR A 453 -19.14 -11.01 -9.14
C THR A 453 -18.40 -11.61 -7.95
N ALA A 454 -18.40 -10.94 -6.80
CA ALA A 454 -17.69 -11.43 -5.60
C ALA A 454 -18.29 -12.74 -5.06
N VAL A 455 -19.62 -12.87 -5.11
CA VAL A 455 -20.34 -14.08 -4.73
C VAL A 455 -20.06 -15.21 -5.73
N TYR A 456 -20.04 -14.88 -7.02
CA TYR A 456 -19.79 -15.87 -8.07
C TYR A 456 -18.36 -16.41 -8.03
N ASP A 457 -17.36 -15.55 -7.90
CA ASP A 457 -15.95 -15.96 -7.80
C ASP A 457 -15.72 -16.87 -6.59
N SER A 458 -16.39 -16.56 -5.48
CA SER A 458 -16.38 -17.38 -4.27
C SER A 458 -16.99 -18.76 -4.54
N LEU A 459 -18.16 -18.82 -5.18
CA LEU A 459 -18.82 -20.07 -5.55
C LEU A 459 -17.98 -20.91 -6.52
N VAL A 460 -17.35 -20.27 -7.51
CA VAL A 460 -16.47 -20.94 -8.47
C VAL A 460 -15.31 -21.63 -7.74
N ARG A 461 -14.66 -20.95 -6.80
CA ARG A 461 -13.57 -21.54 -6.00
C ARG A 461 -14.04 -22.72 -5.14
N LEU A 462 -15.28 -22.69 -4.62
CA LEU A 462 -15.85 -23.80 -3.87
C LEU A 462 -16.10 -25.07 -4.72
N VAL A 463 -16.22 -24.91 -6.04
CA VAL A 463 -16.44 -25.98 -7.01
C VAL A 463 -15.13 -26.58 -7.53
N GLN A 464 -14.09 -25.77 -7.71
CA GLN A 464 -12.87 -26.15 -8.41
C GLN A 464 -12.03 -27.18 -7.62
N PRO A 465 -11.81 -28.40 -8.16
CA PRO A 465 -11.08 -29.47 -7.46
C PRO A 465 -9.57 -29.24 -7.36
N TRP A 466 -9.02 -28.26 -8.07
CA TRP A 466 -7.64 -27.82 -7.91
C TRP A 466 -7.50 -26.67 -6.89
N SER A 467 -8.58 -25.94 -6.63
CA SER A 467 -8.61 -24.83 -5.67
C SER A 467 -8.86 -25.34 -4.24
N LEU A 468 -9.73 -26.33 -4.08
CA LEU A 468 -9.98 -27.00 -2.80
C LEU A 468 -9.63 -28.47 -2.89
N ARG A 469 -8.90 -28.96 -1.87
CA ARG A 469 -8.58 -30.39 -1.74
C ARG A 469 -9.83 -31.26 -1.73
N TYR A 470 -10.88 -30.76 -1.08
CA TYR A 470 -12.22 -31.32 -1.02
C TYR A 470 -13.27 -30.23 -1.33
N PRO A 471 -13.77 -30.18 -2.58
CA PRO A 471 -14.79 -29.21 -2.99
C PRO A 471 -16.04 -29.25 -2.12
N LEU A 472 -16.56 -28.07 -1.80
CA LEU A 472 -17.80 -27.89 -1.02
C LEU A 472 -19.03 -27.67 -1.93
N ALA A 473 -18.80 -27.41 -3.21
CA ALA A 473 -19.85 -27.38 -4.21
C ALA A 473 -19.47 -28.28 -5.40
N LEU A 474 -20.47 -28.76 -6.12
CA LEU A 474 -20.31 -29.44 -7.40
C LEU A 474 -20.81 -28.51 -8.50
N GLY A 475 -20.10 -28.48 -9.63
CA GLY A 475 -20.45 -27.67 -10.78
C GLY A 475 -20.75 -28.51 -12.02
N GLN A 476 -21.68 -28.03 -12.84
CA GLN A 476 -21.94 -28.51 -14.19
C GLN A 476 -21.82 -27.35 -15.18
N GLY A 477 -20.96 -27.50 -16.20
CA GLY A 477 -20.58 -26.44 -17.12
C GLY A 477 -19.11 -26.01 -16.93
N ASN A 478 -18.71 -24.92 -17.57
CA ASN A 478 -17.33 -24.44 -17.50
C ASN A 478 -17.08 -23.60 -16.24
N PHE A 479 -16.44 -24.19 -15.23
CA PHE A 479 -15.98 -23.53 -14.00
C PHE A 479 -14.51 -23.12 -14.05
N GLY A 480 -13.98 -22.97 -15.27
CA GLY A 480 -12.58 -22.69 -15.53
C GLY A 480 -11.73 -23.95 -15.57
N SER A 481 -10.43 -23.77 -15.62
CA SER A 481 -9.44 -24.84 -15.55
C SER A 481 -8.36 -24.49 -14.50
N PRO A 482 -7.48 -25.43 -14.11
CA PRO A 482 -6.29 -25.08 -13.34
C PRO A 482 -5.32 -24.12 -14.07
N GLY A 483 -5.54 -23.84 -15.35
CA GLY A 483 -4.83 -22.84 -16.16
C GLY A 483 -5.53 -21.47 -16.12
N ASN A 484 -5.40 -20.66 -17.19
CA ASN A 484 -5.94 -19.29 -17.21
C ASN A 484 -7.38 -19.17 -17.73
N ASP A 485 -8.04 -20.28 -18.05
CA ASP A 485 -9.45 -20.24 -18.46
C ASP A 485 -10.33 -19.92 -17.26
N GLY A 486 -10.87 -18.71 -17.24
CA GLY A 486 -11.87 -18.30 -16.26
C GLY A 486 -13.18 -19.08 -16.37
N ALA A 487 -13.95 -19.10 -15.29
CA ALA A 487 -15.29 -19.67 -15.32
C ALA A 487 -16.18 -18.92 -16.32
N ALA A 488 -17.05 -19.65 -17.03
CA ALA A 488 -18.08 -19.02 -17.84
C ALA A 488 -18.99 -18.17 -16.95
N ALA A 489 -19.68 -17.17 -17.52
CA ALA A 489 -20.59 -16.34 -16.73
C ALA A 489 -21.66 -17.18 -16.00
N HIS A 490 -22.05 -16.76 -14.80
CA HIS A 490 -22.96 -17.50 -13.90
C HIS A 490 -24.34 -17.88 -14.48
N ARG A 491 -24.73 -17.25 -15.60
CA ARG A 491 -25.94 -17.61 -16.38
C ARG A 491 -25.82 -18.93 -17.15
N TYR A 492 -24.61 -19.41 -17.40
CA TYR A 492 -24.36 -20.64 -18.15
C TYR A 492 -24.10 -21.83 -17.23
N THR A 493 -23.35 -21.61 -16.15
CA THR A 493 -22.95 -22.63 -15.18
C THR A 493 -24.07 -23.02 -14.23
N GLU A 494 -24.03 -24.26 -13.76
CA GLU A 494 -24.96 -24.81 -12.78
C GLU A 494 -24.20 -25.42 -11.61
N THR A 495 -24.80 -25.42 -10.42
CA THR A 495 -24.18 -25.91 -9.19
C THR A 495 -25.17 -26.64 -8.27
N LYS A 496 -24.64 -27.43 -7.35
CA LYS A 496 -25.31 -27.98 -6.17
C LYS A 496 -24.28 -28.25 -5.07
N MET A 497 -24.72 -28.53 -3.85
CA MET A 497 -23.81 -28.87 -2.75
C MET A 497 -23.04 -30.17 -3.05
N SER A 498 -21.78 -30.23 -2.62
CA SER A 498 -21.07 -31.50 -2.57
C SER A 498 -21.56 -32.34 -1.39
N PRO A 499 -21.46 -33.68 -1.43
CA PRO A 499 -21.78 -34.52 -0.28
C PRO A 499 -21.02 -34.11 0.99
N LEU A 500 -19.77 -33.66 0.87
CA LEU A 500 -18.98 -33.23 2.02
C LEU A 500 -19.46 -31.91 2.62
N ALA A 501 -20.02 -31.00 1.82
CA ALA A 501 -20.58 -29.76 2.35
C ALA A 501 -21.79 -30.00 3.27
N MET A 502 -22.45 -31.15 3.18
CA MET A 502 -23.48 -31.51 4.17
C MET A 502 -22.87 -31.67 5.57
N GLU A 503 -21.63 -32.12 5.71
CA GLU A 503 -20.94 -32.19 7.01
C GLU A 503 -20.53 -30.81 7.54
N MET A 504 -20.51 -29.77 6.70
CA MET A 504 -20.32 -28.39 7.16
C MET A 504 -21.56 -27.86 7.88
N VAL A 505 -22.76 -28.22 7.42
CA VAL A 505 -24.05 -27.71 7.92
C VAL A 505 -24.87 -28.76 8.67
N ARG A 506 -24.27 -29.90 8.97
CA ARG A 506 -24.95 -31.01 9.64
C ARG A 506 -25.38 -30.57 11.04
N ASP A 507 -26.61 -30.90 11.40
CA ASP A 507 -27.23 -30.58 12.69
C ASP A 507 -27.27 -29.06 12.97
N ILE A 508 -27.18 -28.21 11.94
CA ILE A 508 -27.20 -26.75 12.10
C ILE A 508 -28.56 -26.24 12.63
N ASP A 509 -29.63 -27.00 12.37
CA ASP A 509 -31.00 -26.72 12.83
C ASP A 509 -31.26 -27.22 14.27
N GLU A 510 -30.26 -27.83 14.93
CA GLU A 510 -30.35 -28.34 16.31
C GLU A 510 -29.70 -27.41 17.35
N ASP A 511 -29.77 -26.08 17.13
CA ASP A 511 -29.17 -25.05 17.99
C ASP A 511 -27.66 -25.27 18.27
N THR A 512 -26.93 -25.78 17.27
CA THR A 512 -25.50 -26.15 17.42
C THR A 512 -24.53 -24.99 17.24
N VAL A 513 -24.99 -23.88 16.65
CA VAL A 513 -24.20 -22.66 16.39
C VAL A 513 -25.04 -21.42 16.65
N ASP A 514 -24.38 -20.31 16.98
CA ASP A 514 -25.07 -19.03 17.17
C ASP A 514 -25.53 -18.48 15.81
N PHE A 515 -26.80 -18.09 15.77
CA PHE A 515 -27.40 -17.35 14.66
C PHE A 515 -27.47 -15.86 14.99
N GLN A 516 -27.31 -15.05 13.96
CA GLN A 516 -27.49 -13.61 14.02
C GLN A 516 -28.48 -13.17 12.96
N ASP A 517 -29.09 -12.01 13.15
CA ASP A 517 -29.91 -11.40 12.11
C ASP A 517 -29.06 -11.12 10.87
N ASN A 518 -29.63 -11.40 9.70
CA ASN A 518 -29.04 -10.99 8.43
C ASN A 518 -29.07 -9.45 8.30
N TYR A 519 -28.57 -8.93 7.18
CA TYR A 519 -28.41 -7.49 7.00
C TYR A 519 -29.72 -6.67 7.07
N ASP A 520 -30.88 -7.27 6.82
CA ASP A 520 -32.20 -6.60 6.83
C ASP A 520 -33.14 -7.09 7.94
N GLY A 521 -32.65 -7.95 8.84
CA GLY A 521 -33.40 -8.50 9.96
C GLY A 521 -34.60 -9.38 9.58
N ARG A 522 -34.69 -9.84 8.32
CA ARG A 522 -35.81 -10.70 7.87
C ARG A 522 -35.54 -12.17 8.07
N THR A 523 -34.28 -12.58 7.95
CA THR A 523 -33.83 -13.96 8.11
C THR A 523 -32.64 -14.01 9.05
N GLN A 524 -32.35 -15.21 9.57
CA GLN A 524 -31.17 -15.40 10.40
C GLN A 524 -30.07 -16.09 9.59
N GLU A 525 -28.82 -15.72 9.87
CA GLU A 525 -27.63 -16.35 9.30
C GLU A 525 -26.72 -16.91 10.41
N PRO A 526 -26.06 -18.04 10.16
CA PRO A 526 -25.15 -18.61 11.14
C PRO A 526 -23.85 -17.79 11.22
N THR A 527 -23.40 -17.49 12.43
CA THR A 527 -22.11 -16.83 12.68
C THR A 527 -20.92 -17.71 12.29
N VAL A 528 -21.09 -19.04 12.38
CA VAL A 528 -20.12 -20.09 12.04
C VAL A 528 -20.89 -21.34 11.59
N LEU A 529 -20.33 -22.19 10.75
CA LEU A 529 -20.95 -23.49 10.43
C LEU A 529 -20.54 -24.57 11.44
N THR A 530 -21.36 -25.62 11.59
CA THR A 530 -21.09 -26.74 12.51
C THR A 530 -19.76 -27.44 12.22
N ALA A 531 -19.35 -27.52 10.96
CA ALA A 531 -18.04 -27.99 10.50
C ALA A 531 -17.57 -29.29 11.19
N ARG A 532 -18.25 -30.41 10.92
CA ARG A 532 -17.94 -31.74 11.52
C ARG A 532 -16.58 -32.32 11.09
N PHE A 533 -15.88 -31.66 10.18
CA PHE A 533 -14.49 -31.97 9.83
C PHE A 533 -13.65 -30.68 9.88
N PRO A 534 -12.34 -30.77 10.17
CA PRO A 534 -11.47 -29.61 10.34
C PRO A 534 -11.14 -28.95 9.00
N ASN A 535 -12.12 -28.26 8.42
CA ASN A 535 -12.07 -27.72 7.06
C ASN A 535 -10.91 -26.74 6.85
N LEU A 536 -10.57 -25.90 7.84
CA LEU A 536 -9.43 -25.00 7.75
C LEU A 536 -8.10 -25.74 7.51
N LEU A 537 -7.88 -26.85 8.20
CA LEU A 537 -6.66 -27.66 8.07
C LEU A 537 -6.68 -28.51 6.80
N VAL A 538 -7.87 -28.95 6.39
CA VAL A 538 -8.07 -29.89 5.29
C VAL A 538 -8.03 -29.20 3.93
N ASN A 539 -8.74 -28.10 3.80
CA ASN A 539 -8.86 -27.33 2.56
C ASN A 539 -7.91 -26.12 2.53
N GLY A 540 -7.34 -25.74 3.67
CA GLY A 540 -6.55 -24.53 3.78
C GLY A 540 -7.42 -23.28 3.65
N SER A 541 -6.80 -22.13 3.90
CA SER A 541 -7.34 -20.86 3.48
C SER A 541 -6.19 -20.00 3.03
N VAL A 542 -6.23 -19.61 1.76
CA VAL A 542 -5.25 -18.68 1.21
C VAL A 542 -5.92 -17.31 1.18
N GLY A 543 -5.63 -16.53 2.21
CA GLY A 543 -5.79 -15.09 2.18
C GLY A 543 -4.41 -14.49 1.92
N ILE A 544 -4.09 -14.25 0.66
CA ILE A 544 -2.92 -13.45 0.32
C ILE A 544 -3.28 -12.01 0.69
N ALA A 545 -2.91 -11.61 1.91
CA ALA A 545 -2.19 -10.36 1.98
C ALA A 545 -0.92 -10.64 1.15
N VAL A 546 -0.82 -9.98 0.00
CA VAL A 546 0.32 -9.94 -0.95
C VAL A 546 1.74 -9.99 -0.33
N GLY A 547 2.75 -10.36 -1.11
CA GLY A 547 4.15 -10.44 -0.64
C GLY A 547 4.60 -9.18 0.12
N MET A 548 5.57 -9.31 1.02
CA MET A 548 6.08 -8.20 1.83
C MET A 548 7.46 -7.76 1.33
N ILE A 549 7.74 -6.46 1.36
CA ILE A 549 9.03 -5.88 1.00
C ILE A 549 9.50 -4.89 2.06
N LYS A 550 10.80 -4.90 2.34
CA LYS A 550 11.47 -3.90 3.17
C LYS A 550 12.91 -3.71 2.69
N ARG A 551 13.49 -2.57 3.06
CA ARG A 551 14.94 -2.37 3.07
C ARG A 551 15.41 -2.24 4.51
N THR A 552 16.62 -2.68 4.80
CA THR A 552 17.23 -2.58 6.13
C THR A 552 18.63 -2.03 5.95
N ARG A 553 19.09 -1.16 6.87
CA ARG A 553 20.48 -0.69 6.85
C ARG A 553 21.43 -1.86 6.98
N ILE A 554 22.51 -1.79 6.22
CA ILE A 554 23.54 -2.82 6.14
C ILE A 554 24.15 -3.11 7.52
N ASP A 555 24.39 -2.07 8.32
CA ASP A 555 24.94 -2.13 9.68
C ASP A 555 24.06 -2.91 10.67
N ASN A 556 22.76 -3.04 10.40
CA ASN A 556 21.83 -3.79 11.25
C ASN A 556 21.89 -5.31 11.00
N TYR A 557 22.61 -5.75 9.95
CA TYR A 557 22.87 -7.16 9.64
C TYR A 557 24.20 -7.68 10.20
N ARG A 558 24.94 -6.84 10.93
CA ARG A 558 26.31 -7.10 11.42
C ARG A 558 26.49 -8.47 12.09
N THR A 559 27.49 -9.21 11.60
CA THR A 559 27.99 -10.47 12.17
C THR A 559 29.11 -10.17 13.16
N GLN A 560 29.00 -10.66 14.41
CA GLN A 560 30.16 -10.79 15.31
C GLN A 560 31.09 -11.87 14.78
N HIS A 561 32.38 -11.58 14.58
CA HIS A 561 33.37 -12.61 14.24
C HIS A 561 34.03 -13.26 15.48
N ARG A 562 34.22 -14.58 15.33
CA ARG A 562 35.00 -15.58 16.09
C ARG A 562 34.70 -15.78 17.57
N GLY A 563 33.94 -16.86 17.85
CA GLY A 563 33.88 -17.53 19.16
C GLY A 563 32.52 -17.59 19.83
N GLY A 564 31.54 -16.82 19.35
CA GLY A 564 30.17 -16.82 19.89
C GLY A 564 29.32 -17.96 19.33
N LYS A 565 28.63 -18.70 20.21
CA LYS A 565 27.52 -19.60 19.82
C LYS A 565 26.54 -18.82 18.94
N GLY A 566 26.23 -19.38 17.76
CA GLY A 566 25.45 -18.76 16.70
C GLY A 566 24.27 -17.92 17.20
N VAL A 567 24.26 -16.66 16.79
CA VAL A 567 23.14 -15.75 17.01
C VAL A 567 22.01 -16.23 16.10
N LYS A 568 20.86 -16.53 16.70
CA LYS A 568 19.64 -16.93 15.99
C LYS A 568 19.37 -15.94 14.86
N ASP A 569 19.19 -16.47 13.66
CA ASP A 569 18.64 -15.74 12.52
C ASP A 569 17.38 -14.96 12.94
N ALA A 570 17.05 -13.90 12.19
CA ALA A 570 15.79 -13.17 12.34
C ALA A 570 14.68 -14.17 12.64
N ALA A 571 13.86 -13.91 13.65
CA ALA A 571 12.79 -14.84 14.04
C ALA A 571 11.70 -14.86 12.97
N LEU A 572 12.01 -15.43 11.80
CA LEU A 572 11.05 -15.89 10.81
C LEU A 572 10.18 -16.88 11.57
N ARG A 573 8.91 -16.50 11.75
CA ARG A 573 7.90 -17.46 12.18
C ARG A 573 7.83 -18.54 11.09
N ALA A 574 7.38 -19.74 11.45
CA ALA A 574 7.44 -20.95 10.63
C ALA A 574 6.82 -20.87 9.21
N ASP A 575 6.16 -19.75 8.86
CA ASP A 575 5.35 -19.59 7.65
C ASP A 575 5.82 -18.46 6.69
N ASP A 576 6.84 -17.66 7.04
CA ASP A 576 7.34 -16.57 6.18
C ASP A 576 8.66 -16.98 5.47
N ILE A 577 8.72 -16.89 4.13
CA ILE A 577 9.91 -17.23 3.30
C ILE A 577 10.43 -15.96 2.62
N VAL A 578 11.75 -15.74 2.65
CA VAL A 578 12.42 -14.66 1.91
C VAL A 578 12.76 -15.17 0.50
N GLU A 579 12.10 -14.65 -0.52
CA GLU A 579 12.32 -15.03 -1.93
C GLU A 579 13.42 -14.22 -2.62
N HIS A 580 13.52 -12.92 -2.32
CA HIS A 580 14.50 -12.01 -2.90
C HIS A 580 15.30 -11.29 -1.80
N PHE A 581 16.63 -11.35 -1.87
CA PHE A 581 17.55 -10.66 -0.98
C PHE A 581 18.76 -10.17 -1.76
N PHE A 582 19.06 -8.88 -1.68
CA PHE A 582 20.24 -8.28 -2.30
C PHE A 582 20.57 -6.95 -1.63
N VAL A 583 21.83 -6.53 -1.72
CA VAL A 583 22.31 -5.23 -1.26
C VAL A 583 22.26 -4.25 -2.43
N THR A 584 21.73 -3.04 -2.21
CA THR A 584 21.69 -2.00 -3.23
C THR A 584 21.70 -0.62 -2.57
N THR A 585 21.78 0.44 -3.38
CA THR A 585 21.76 1.82 -2.88
C THR A 585 20.36 2.41 -2.94
N THR A 586 20.08 3.41 -2.10
CA THR A 586 18.77 4.06 -2.00
C THR A 586 18.34 4.75 -3.30
N HIS A 587 19.29 5.16 -4.14
CA HIS A 587 19.01 5.87 -5.39
C HIS A 587 18.89 4.95 -6.61
N HIS A 588 19.16 3.66 -6.50
CA HIS A 588 18.92 2.72 -7.59
C HIS A 588 17.42 2.55 -7.87
N TRP A 589 17.11 2.18 -9.10
CA TRP A 589 15.81 1.68 -9.52
C TRP A 589 15.72 0.19 -9.22
N LEU A 590 14.58 -0.24 -8.71
CA LEU A 590 14.17 -1.62 -8.63
C LEU A 590 13.14 -1.86 -9.71
N LEU A 591 13.41 -2.81 -10.62
CA LEU A 591 12.46 -3.28 -11.62
C LEU A 591 11.84 -4.60 -11.15
N PHE A 592 10.54 -4.60 -10.94
CA PHE A 592 9.76 -5.76 -10.50
C PHE A 592 9.08 -6.39 -11.70
N PHE A 593 9.57 -7.55 -12.12
CA PHE A 593 8.99 -8.34 -13.20
C PHE A 593 7.97 -9.31 -12.64
N THR A 594 6.84 -9.45 -13.32
CA THR A 594 5.74 -10.30 -12.86
C THR A 594 5.52 -11.52 -13.75
N ASN A 595 4.89 -12.55 -13.20
CA ASN A 595 4.52 -13.79 -13.92
C ASN A 595 3.71 -13.50 -15.19
N THR A 596 2.88 -12.44 -15.18
CA THR A 596 2.06 -11.99 -16.32
C THR A 596 2.84 -11.19 -17.37
N GLY A 597 4.16 -11.05 -17.23
CA GLY A 597 5.01 -10.40 -18.22
C GLY A 597 4.95 -8.87 -18.17
N ARG A 598 4.56 -8.30 -17.03
CA ARG A 598 4.61 -6.86 -16.76
C ARG A 598 5.88 -6.52 -15.98
N VAL A 599 6.26 -5.25 -16.04
CA VAL A 599 7.32 -4.70 -15.21
C VAL A 599 6.86 -3.42 -14.54
N TYR A 600 7.10 -3.34 -13.25
CA TYR A 600 6.92 -2.17 -12.42
C TYR A 600 8.28 -1.63 -12.03
N ARG A 601 8.35 -0.34 -11.69
CA ARG A 601 9.57 0.25 -11.17
C ARG A 601 9.29 1.05 -9.91
N ALA A 602 10.19 0.98 -8.95
CA ALA A 602 10.24 1.87 -7.80
C ALA A 602 11.70 2.24 -7.55
N LYS A 603 11.97 3.40 -6.98
CA LYS A 603 13.29 3.69 -6.41
C LYS A 603 13.46 2.91 -5.11
N THR A 604 14.68 2.48 -4.81
CA THR A 604 14.96 1.75 -3.57
C THR A 604 14.52 2.55 -2.33
N TYR A 605 14.67 3.87 -2.31
CA TYR A 605 14.21 4.70 -1.19
C TYR A 605 12.68 4.67 -0.97
N GLU A 606 11.88 4.31 -1.99
CA GLU A 606 10.42 4.16 -1.88
C GLU A 606 10.05 2.84 -1.19
N VAL A 607 10.97 1.89 -1.12
CA VAL A 607 10.83 0.70 -0.27
C VAL A 607 10.99 1.13 1.19
N PRO A 608 10.07 0.74 2.09
CA PRO A 608 10.12 1.18 3.47
C PRO A 608 11.33 0.59 4.20
N GLU A 609 11.97 1.44 4.98
CA GLU A 609 13.05 1.04 5.86
C GLU A 609 12.49 0.37 7.12
N GLY A 610 13.02 -0.79 7.49
CA GLY A 610 12.59 -1.51 8.68
C GLY A 610 13.75 -2.25 9.34
N GLY A 611 13.64 -2.44 10.65
CA GLY A 611 14.59 -3.25 11.42
C GLY A 611 14.65 -4.71 10.95
N ARG A 612 15.65 -5.45 11.43
CA ARG A 612 15.90 -6.85 11.05
C ARG A 612 14.67 -7.75 11.28
N ASP A 613 13.95 -7.52 12.38
CA ASP A 613 12.76 -8.31 12.76
C ASP A 613 11.42 -7.76 12.22
N ALA A 614 11.42 -6.62 11.52
CA ALA A 614 10.19 -6.02 10.98
C ALA A 614 9.70 -6.80 9.74
N LYS A 615 8.37 -6.94 9.55
CA LYS A 615 7.82 -7.64 8.36
C LYS A 615 7.93 -6.85 7.06
N GLY A 616 8.08 -5.52 7.12
CA GLY A 616 8.03 -4.65 5.94
C GLY A 616 6.62 -4.20 5.58
N GLN A 617 6.43 -3.72 4.35
CA GLN A 617 5.14 -3.32 3.80
C GLN A 617 4.69 -4.29 2.73
N HIS A 618 3.39 -4.32 2.50
CA HIS A 618 2.81 -5.00 1.37
C HIS A 618 3.36 -4.54 0.01
N LEU A 619 3.76 -5.48 -0.83
CA LEU A 619 4.22 -5.19 -2.18
C LEU A 619 3.11 -4.56 -3.04
N ALA A 620 1.84 -4.91 -2.82
CA ALA A 620 0.69 -4.30 -3.49
C ALA A 620 0.42 -2.85 -3.07
N ASN A 621 0.97 -2.42 -1.93
CA ASN A 621 0.90 -1.01 -1.54
C ASN A 621 1.98 -0.19 -2.25
N LEU A 622 3.08 -0.83 -2.67
CA LEU A 622 4.15 -0.22 -3.46
C LEU A 622 3.84 -0.28 -4.96
N LEU A 623 3.31 -1.41 -5.43
CA LEU A 623 3.06 -1.72 -6.82
C LEU A 623 1.57 -1.99 -7.05
N ALA A 624 0.97 -1.36 -8.06
CA ALA A 624 -0.42 -1.62 -8.44
C ALA A 624 -0.56 -2.94 -9.22
N LEU A 625 -0.36 -4.07 -8.53
CA LEU A 625 -0.48 -5.42 -9.08
C LEU A 625 -1.95 -5.78 -9.33
N ALA A 626 -2.21 -6.48 -10.43
CA ALA A 626 -3.51 -7.07 -10.71
C ALA A 626 -3.78 -8.30 -9.81
N PRO A 627 -5.04 -8.76 -9.67
CA PRO A 627 -5.33 -10.06 -9.06
C PRO A 627 -4.54 -11.18 -9.77
N ASP A 628 -3.99 -12.11 -9.00
CA ASP A 628 -3.17 -13.26 -9.47
C ASP A 628 -1.82 -12.90 -10.11
N GLU A 629 -1.44 -11.62 -10.09
CA GLU A 629 -0.11 -11.16 -10.50
C GLU A 629 0.90 -11.26 -9.34
N SER A 630 2.01 -11.96 -9.57
CA SER A 630 3.08 -12.15 -8.61
C SER A 630 4.42 -11.70 -9.19
N VAL A 631 5.30 -11.16 -8.35
CA VAL A 631 6.65 -10.78 -8.76
C VAL A 631 7.51 -12.04 -8.89
N THR A 632 8.16 -12.21 -10.04
CA THR A 632 9.03 -13.34 -10.34
C THR A 632 10.50 -12.98 -10.27
N GLN A 633 10.85 -11.72 -10.53
CA GLN A 633 12.23 -11.26 -10.48
C GLN A 633 12.31 -9.77 -10.14
N ILE A 634 13.34 -9.41 -9.37
CA ILE A 634 13.68 -8.01 -9.08
C ILE A 634 15.08 -7.72 -9.61
N LEU A 635 15.21 -6.69 -10.44
CA LEU A 635 16.51 -6.20 -10.92
C LEU A 635 16.81 -4.84 -10.31
N ASP A 636 18.03 -4.65 -9.81
CA ASP A 636 18.52 -3.35 -9.39
C ASP A 636 19.28 -2.66 -10.53
N LEU A 637 19.03 -1.38 -10.73
CA LEU A 637 19.58 -0.60 -11.83
C LEU A 637 19.95 0.80 -11.35
N ARG A 638 21.20 1.21 -11.54
CA ARG A 638 21.60 2.59 -11.32
C ARG A 638 20.95 3.52 -12.34
N GLU A 639 21.13 3.22 -13.63
CA GLU A 639 20.69 4.02 -14.77
C GLU A 639 20.22 3.12 -15.94
N PHE A 640 19.42 3.68 -16.85
CA PHE A 640 18.94 2.98 -18.06
C PHE A 640 19.93 3.21 -19.21
N GLU A 641 21.06 2.51 -19.16
CA GLU A 641 22.12 2.60 -20.17
C GLU A 641 21.64 2.14 -21.56
N ALA A 642 22.10 2.82 -22.61
CA ALA A 642 21.60 2.62 -23.98
C ALA A 642 22.16 1.38 -24.69
N ASP A 643 23.32 0.91 -24.25
CA ASP A 643 24.05 -0.26 -24.75
C ASP A 643 23.71 -1.57 -24.02
N ARG A 644 22.99 -1.48 -22.89
CA ARG A 644 22.49 -2.65 -22.16
C ARG A 644 21.10 -3.06 -22.62
N PHE A 645 20.85 -4.36 -22.58
CA PHE A 645 19.58 -4.95 -22.94
C PHE A 645 18.97 -5.72 -21.77
N LEU A 646 17.64 -5.69 -21.71
CA LEU A 646 16.88 -6.59 -20.87
C LEU A 646 16.58 -7.87 -21.66
N VAL A 647 17.03 -9.01 -21.14
CA VAL A 647 16.71 -10.34 -21.65
C VAL A 647 15.67 -10.98 -20.74
N LEU A 648 14.54 -11.34 -21.33
CA LEU A 648 13.40 -12.00 -20.68
C LEU A 648 13.29 -13.43 -21.19
N ALA A 649 12.96 -14.38 -20.31
CA ALA A 649 12.75 -15.78 -20.66
C ALA A 649 11.46 -16.32 -20.04
N THR A 650 10.68 -17.04 -20.85
CA THR A 650 9.37 -17.58 -20.46
C THR A 650 9.45 -19.07 -20.15
N ARG A 651 8.43 -19.59 -19.46
CA ARG A 651 8.28 -21.00 -19.10
C ARG A 651 8.34 -21.92 -20.32
N ASP A 652 7.72 -21.51 -21.41
CA ASP A 652 7.75 -22.22 -22.70
C ASP A 652 9.05 -22.03 -23.49
N GLY A 653 10.05 -21.33 -22.92
CA GLY A 653 11.39 -21.23 -23.50
C GLY A 653 11.46 -20.23 -24.64
N LEU A 654 10.54 -19.26 -24.70
CA LEU A 654 10.75 -18.06 -25.48
C LEU A 654 11.74 -17.16 -24.74
N VAL A 655 12.60 -16.49 -25.51
CA VAL A 655 13.53 -15.48 -25.02
C VAL A 655 13.35 -14.20 -25.81
N LYS A 656 13.50 -13.07 -25.15
CA LYS A 656 13.38 -11.76 -25.79
C LYS A 656 14.43 -10.81 -25.27
N LYS A 657 15.09 -10.10 -26.20
CA LYS A 657 15.96 -8.97 -25.90
C LYS A 657 15.23 -7.67 -26.22
N THR A 658 15.22 -6.72 -25.30
CA THR A 658 14.65 -5.38 -25.49
C THR A 658 15.65 -4.34 -24.97
N ALA A 659 15.77 -3.20 -25.65
CA ALA A 659 16.64 -2.13 -25.20
C ALA A 659 16.22 -1.65 -23.80
N LEU A 660 17.17 -1.49 -22.88
CA LEU A 660 16.87 -1.15 -21.49
C LEU A 660 16.15 0.20 -21.37
N THR A 661 16.48 1.15 -22.25
CA THR A 661 15.85 2.48 -22.36
C THR A 661 14.35 2.45 -22.64
N GLU A 662 13.79 1.37 -23.22
CA GLU A 662 12.32 1.26 -23.40
C GLU A 662 11.55 1.14 -22.07
N TYR A 663 12.27 0.83 -20.98
CA TYR A 663 11.73 0.71 -19.63
C TYR A 663 11.89 1.98 -18.79
N ASP A 664 12.57 3.01 -19.32
CA ASP A 664 12.61 4.32 -18.67
C ASP A 664 11.29 5.07 -18.91
N THR A 665 10.33 4.89 -18.00
CA THR A 665 8.98 5.44 -18.16
C THR A 665 8.39 5.97 -16.87
N ASN A 666 7.81 7.17 -16.90
CA ASN A 666 7.16 7.77 -15.73
C ASN A 666 5.81 7.13 -15.35
N ARG A 667 5.43 6.00 -15.98
CA ARG A 667 4.16 5.30 -15.71
C ARG A 667 4.30 4.42 -14.47
N THR A 668 3.44 4.65 -13.48
CA THR A 668 3.41 3.93 -12.21
C THR A 668 2.57 2.64 -12.24
N GLY A 669 1.61 2.52 -13.17
CA GLY A 669 0.71 1.36 -13.27
C GLY A 669 1.32 0.09 -13.88
N GLY A 670 2.65 -0.02 -13.94
CA GLY A 670 3.35 -1.08 -14.66
C GLY A 670 3.22 -0.97 -16.18
N ILE A 671 4.21 -1.49 -16.89
CA ILE A 671 4.22 -1.56 -18.35
C ILE A 671 4.42 -3.00 -18.82
N ILE A 672 3.99 -3.30 -20.05
CA ILE A 672 4.22 -4.60 -20.65
C ILE A 672 5.74 -4.77 -20.85
N ALA A 673 6.30 -5.85 -20.30
CA ALA A 673 7.68 -6.24 -20.51
C ALA A 673 7.80 -7.27 -21.63
N ILE A 674 6.87 -8.22 -21.72
CA ILE A 674 6.78 -9.21 -22.79
C ILE A 674 5.31 -9.55 -23.05
N LYS A 675 4.96 -9.79 -24.32
CA LYS A 675 3.64 -10.33 -24.65
C LYS A 675 3.67 -11.85 -24.52
N LEU A 676 3.12 -12.38 -23.44
CA LEU A 676 3.00 -13.82 -23.23
C LEU A 676 2.00 -14.44 -24.21
N ARG A 677 2.20 -15.73 -24.50
CA ARG A 677 1.22 -16.56 -25.21
C ARG A 677 0.30 -17.21 -24.18
N ASP A 678 -0.83 -17.75 -24.63
CA ASP A 678 -1.79 -18.41 -23.75
C ASP A 678 -1.09 -19.51 -22.94
N GLU A 679 -1.29 -19.51 -21.61
CA GLU A 679 -0.65 -20.43 -20.66
C GLU A 679 0.88 -20.30 -20.52
N ASP A 680 1.52 -19.24 -21.01
CA ASP A 680 2.95 -18.99 -20.78
C ASP A 680 3.15 -17.96 -19.64
N GLU A 681 4.28 -18.04 -18.95
CA GLU A 681 4.61 -17.18 -17.81
C GLU A 681 6.06 -16.69 -17.92
N LEU A 682 6.32 -15.48 -17.42
CA LEU A 682 7.69 -14.98 -17.33
C LEU A 682 8.43 -15.66 -16.17
N VAL A 683 9.53 -16.35 -16.47
CA VAL A 683 10.33 -17.10 -15.48
C VAL A 683 11.60 -16.35 -15.07
N SER A 684 12.23 -15.62 -15.98
CA SER A 684 13.49 -14.92 -15.66
C SER A 684 13.61 -13.60 -16.40
N ALA A 685 14.22 -12.63 -15.73
CA ALA A 685 14.66 -11.36 -16.29
C ALA A 685 16.12 -11.13 -15.89
N LEU A 686 16.95 -10.69 -16.85
CA LEU A 686 18.37 -10.42 -16.63
C LEU A 686 18.87 -9.29 -17.54
N ILE A 687 19.89 -8.58 -17.10
CA ILE A 687 20.59 -7.58 -17.92
C ILE A 687 21.74 -8.28 -18.64
N ALA A 688 21.86 -8.02 -19.94
CA ALA A 688 22.92 -8.54 -20.78
C ALA A 688 23.34 -7.51 -21.84
N GLU A 689 24.61 -7.54 -22.21
CA GLU A 689 25.16 -6.89 -23.39
C GLU A 689 25.03 -7.80 -24.63
N SER A 690 25.40 -7.32 -25.81
CA SER A 690 25.21 -8.07 -27.06
C SER A 690 26.21 -9.22 -27.26
N ASP A 691 27.30 -9.23 -26.52
CA ASP A 691 28.35 -10.25 -26.51
C ASP A 691 28.28 -11.18 -25.28
N ASP A 692 27.39 -10.88 -24.32
CA ASP A 692 27.13 -11.72 -23.17
C ASP A 692 26.52 -13.07 -23.59
N ASP A 693 26.98 -14.14 -22.95
CA ASP A 693 26.38 -15.46 -23.08
C ASP A 693 25.21 -15.65 -22.10
N VAL A 694 24.09 -16.14 -22.62
CA VAL A 694 22.91 -16.50 -21.85
C VAL A 694 22.82 -18.02 -21.75
N LEU A 695 22.66 -18.53 -20.53
CA LEU A 695 22.42 -19.93 -20.22
C LEU A 695 20.96 -20.12 -19.80
N LEU A 696 20.28 -21.01 -20.50
CA LEU A 696 18.94 -21.51 -20.18
C LEU A 696 19.08 -22.89 -19.53
N ILE A 697 18.37 -23.13 -18.43
CA ILE A 697 18.32 -24.41 -17.73
C ILE A 697 16.87 -24.87 -17.65
N SER A 698 16.62 -26.14 -18.00
CA SER A 698 15.29 -26.76 -17.91
C SER A 698 15.11 -27.52 -16.60
N LYS A 699 13.85 -27.75 -16.23
CA LYS A 699 13.47 -28.51 -15.03
C LYS A 699 14.01 -29.95 -15.06
N HIS A 700 14.01 -30.59 -16.23
CA HIS A 700 14.59 -31.93 -16.41
C HIS A 700 16.12 -31.93 -16.65
N GLY A 701 16.81 -30.84 -16.31
CA GLY A 701 18.28 -30.80 -16.27
C GLY A 701 18.97 -30.71 -17.63
N MET A 702 18.33 -30.08 -18.61
CA MET A 702 18.93 -29.74 -19.89
C MET A 702 19.36 -28.26 -19.92
N SER A 703 20.31 -27.90 -20.79
CA SER A 703 20.77 -26.50 -20.91
C SER A 703 21.16 -26.07 -22.31
N VAL A 704 20.85 -24.82 -22.65
CA VAL A 704 21.26 -24.15 -23.88
C VAL A 704 22.01 -22.88 -23.52
N ARG A 705 23.29 -22.80 -23.92
CA ARG A 705 24.11 -21.59 -23.84
C ARG A 705 24.20 -20.97 -25.22
N PHE A 706 23.92 -19.69 -25.37
CA PHE A 706 24.11 -18.97 -26.63
C PHE A 706 24.43 -17.50 -26.36
N THR A 707 25.17 -16.88 -27.27
CA THR A 707 25.51 -15.45 -27.19
C THR A 707 24.32 -14.58 -27.55
N ALA A 708 24.05 -13.54 -26.77
CA ALA A 708 22.93 -12.61 -26.96
C ALA A 708 23.12 -11.62 -28.14
N SER A 709 23.85 -12.03 -29.17
CA SER A 709 24.16 -11.21 -30.35
C SER A 709 22.89 -10.85 -31.12
N ASP A 710 22.93 -9.75 -31.88
CA ASP A 710 21.78 -9.32 -32.69
C ASP A 710 21.35 -10.34 -33.75
N GLN A 711 22.28 -11.20 -34.17
CA GLN A 711 21.97 -12.29 -35.10
C GLN A 711 21.16 -13.41 -34.41
N ALA A 712 21.52 -13.77 -33.18
CA ALA A 712 20.83 -14.81 -32.43
C ALA A 712 19.53 -14.27 -31.79
N LEU A 713 19.60 -13.09 -31.19
CA LEU A 713 18.56 -12.47 -30.38
C LEU A 713 18.49 -10.97 -30.67
N ARG A 714 17.92 -10.59 -31.82
CA ARG A 714 17.73 -9.18 -32.18
C ARG A 714 16.90 -8.43 -31.12
N PRO A 715 17.19 -7.14 -30.85
CA PRO A 715 16.34 -6.29 -30.03
C PRO A 715 14.93 -6.21 -30.62
N MET A 716 13.91 -6.36 -29.77
CA MET A 716 12.50 -6.27 -30.12
C MET A 716 11.78 -5.37 -29.13
N GLY A 717 10.73 -4.68 -29.58
CA GLY A 717 9.93 -3.82 -28.72
C GLY A 717 9.21 -4.58 -27.60
N ARG A 718 8.86 -3.87 -26.54
CA ARG A 718 8.16 -4.39 -25.34
C ARG A 718 6.93 -5.26 -25.62
N SER A 719 6.06 -4.87 -26.53
CA SER A 719 4.78 -5.59 -26.79
C SER A 719 4.91 -6.83 -27.69
N THR A 720 6.10 -7.42 -27.80
CA THR A 720 6.37 -8.63 -28.59
C THR A 720 6.68 -9.84 -27.70
N SER A 721 6.52 -11.05 -28.24
CA SER A 721 6.66 -12.32 -27.51
C SER A 721 8.08 -12.93 -27.53
N GLY A 722 9.02 -12.37 -28.29
CA GLY A 722 10.36 -12.94 -28.43
C GLY A 722 10.46 -14.11 -29.43
N VAL A 723 11.58 -14.83 -29.34
CA VAL A 723 11.96 -15.95 -30.22
C VAL A 723 12.27 -17.20 -29.41
N ARG A 724 12.29 -18.38 -30.03
CA ARG A 724 12.56 -19.63 -29.32
C ARG A 724 14.02 -19.70 -28.84
N GLY A 725 14.21 -19.76 -27.53
CA GLY A 725 15.51 -19.88 -26.87
C GLY A 725 15.91 -21.33 -26.59
N MET A 726 14.94 -22.16 -26.18
CA MET A 726 15.14 -23.59 -25.91
C MET A 726 13.91 -24.38 -26.35
N ASN A 727 14.12 -25.62 -26.81
CA ASN A 727 13.05 -26.57 -27.06
C ASN A 727 12.99 -27.59 -25.92
N PHE A 728 11.78 -27.96 -25.54
CA PHE A 728 11.51 -28.93 -24.49
C PHE A 728 10.93 -30.22 -25.06
N ARG A 729 11.19 -31.32 -24.35
CA ARG A 729 10.46 -32.58 -24.54
C ARG A 729 9.23 -32.58 -23.64
N ASP A 730 8.31 -33.50 -23.86
CA ASP A 730 7.05 -33.56 -23.12
C ASP A 730 7.27 -33.54 -21.60
N GLY A 731 6.59 -32.60 -20.93
CA GLY A 731 6.67 -32.39 -19.49
C GLY A 731 7.84 -31.55 -18.99
N ASP A 732 8.80 -31.18 -19.86
CA ASP A 732 9.92 -30.29 -19.49
C ASP A 732 9.56 -28.82 -19.75
N GLN A 733 10.17 -27.92 -18.99
CA GLN A 733 9.94 -26.48 -19.09
C GLN A 733 11.18 -25.71 -18.65
N LEU A 734 11.22 -24.41 -18.96
CA LEU A 734 12.30 -23.56 -18.51
C LEU A 734 12.24 -23.41 -16.98
N LEU A 735 13.38 -23.61 -16.32
CA LEU A 735 13.53 -23.40 -14.89
C LEU A 735 14.17 -22.05 -14.58
N GLN A 736 15.24 -21.69 -15.31
CA GLN A 736 15.95 -20.43 -15.12
C GLN A 736 16.66 -20.00 -16.41
N ALA A 737 16.75 -18.68 -16.64
CA ALA A 737 17.75 -18.08 -17.52
C ALA A 737 18.77 -17.26 -16.71
N SER A 738 20.05 -17.30 -17.08
CA SER A 738 21.11 -16.54 -16.41
C SER A 738 22.16 -16.05 -17.38
N ARG A 739 22.74 -14.88 -17.11
CA ARG A 739 23.96 -14.43 -17.78
C ARG A 739 25.16 -15.23 -17.24
N ILE A 740 26.03 -15.70 -18.12
CA ILE A 740 27.29 -16.33 -17.72
C ILE A 740 28.25 -15.27 -17.18
N THR A 741 28.86 -15.53 -16.02
CA THR A 741 29.99 -14.77 -15.49
C THR A 741 31.28 -15.57 -15.68
N GLU A 742 32.36 -14.91 -16.10
CA GLU A 742 33.66 -15.56 -16.26
C GLU A 742 34.18 -16.07 -14.91
N GLY A 743 34.69 -17.30 -14.86
CA GLY A 743 35.11 -17.95 -13.61
C GLY A 743 33.98 -18.43 -12.70
N GLY A 744 32.71 -18.24 -13.09
CA GLY A 744 31.55 -18.70 -12.33
C GLY A 744 31.27 -20.20 -12.44
N TYR A 745 30.28 -20.66 -11.67
CA TYR A 745 29.81 -22.03 -11.66
C TYR A 745 28.30 -22.10 -11.87
N VAL A 746 27.84 -23.08 -12.66
CA VAL A 746 26.45 -23.50 -12.68
C VAL A 746 26.19 -24.37 -11.45
N PHE A 747 25.29 -23.92 -10.58
CA PHE A 747 24.86 -24.64 -9.40
C PHE A 747 23.41 -25.04 -9.52
N VAL A 748 23.11 -26.34 -9.39
CA VAL A 748 21.76 -26.88 -9.50
C VAL A 748 21.40 -27.73 -8.29
N VAL A 749 20.13 -27.74 -7.91
CA VAL A 749 19.60 -28.49 -6.78
C VAL A 749 18.37 -29.29 -7.19
N THR A 750 18.25 -30.54 -6.72
CA THR A 750 17.11 -31.43 -6.97
C THR A 750 16.11 -31.43 -5.81
N GLU A 751 14.86 -31.84 -6.07
CA GLU A 751 13.81 -31.99 -5.04
C GLU A 751 14.26 -32.89 -3.88
N GLY A 752 15.00 -33.94 -4.17
CA GLY A 752 15.55 -34.91 -3.21
C GLY A 752 16.81 -34.46 -2.46
N GLY A 753 17.19 -33.18 -2.52
CA GLY A 753 18.25 -32.64 -1.66
C GLY A 753 19.68 -32.85 -2.19
N TYR A 754 19.86 -33.11 -3.48
CA TYR A 754 21.18 -33.20 -4.10
C TYR A 754 21.52 -31.90 -4.80
N ALA A 755 22.75 -31.42 -4.63
CA ALA A 755 23.26 -30.28 -5.36
C ALA A 755 24.51 -30.62 -6.16
N LYS A 756 24.72 -29.84 -7.21
CA LYS A 756 25.85 -29.99 -8.10
C LYS A 756 26.37 -28.64 -8.52
N ARG A 757 27.69 -28.50 -8.47
CA ARG A 757 28.45 -27.35 -8.95
C ARG A 757 29.29 -27.75 -10.16
N THR A 758 29.25 -26.97 -11.23
CA THR A 758 30.01 -27.22 -12.46
C THR A 758 30.49 -25.92 -13.07
N ALA A 759 31.77 -25.84 -13.42
CA ALA A 759 32.35 -24.64 -14.04
C ALA A 759 31.57 -24.26 -15.32
N VAL A 760 31.36 -22.97 -15.55
CA VAL A 760 30.62 -22.48 -16.74
C VAL A 760 31.29 -22.91 -18.06
N ASP A 761 32.61 -23.10 -18.06
CA ASP A 761 33.39 -23.49 -19.24
C ASP A 761 33.06 -24.90 -19.76
N GLU A 762 32.50 -25.76 -18.91
CA GLU A 762 32.00 -27.07 -19.33
C GLU A 762 30.78 -26.95 -20.25
N TYR A 763 30.04 -25.83 -20.18
CA TYR A 763 28.86 -25.57 -20.99
C TYR A 763 29.27 -24.86 -22.27
N ARG A 764 29.46 -25.64 -23.34
CA ARG A 764 29.76 -25.10 -24.67
C ARG A 764 28.64 -24.21 -25.21
N VAL A 765 29.00 -23.18 -25.96
CA VAL A 765 28.07 -22.36 -26.75
C VAL A 765 27.40 -23.21 -27.82
N GLN A 766 26.10 -23.01 -28.00
CA GLN A 766 25.21 -23.72 -28.92
C GLN A 766 24.35 -22.71 -29.69
N ASN A 767 23.64 -23.18 -30.71
CA ASN A 767 22.57 -22.39 -31.33
C ASN A 767 21.34 -22.37 -30.40
N ARG A 768 20.66 -21.22 -30.32
CA ARG A 768 19.36 -21.12 -29.65
C ARG A 768 18.31 -22.06 -30.28
N GLY A 769 17.32 -22.44 -29.49
CA GLY A 769 16.21 -23.30 -29.92
C GLY A 769 16.58 -24.79 -30.02
N GLY A 770 17.73 -25.20 -29.47
CA GLY A 770 18.07 -26.61 -29.31
C GLY A 770 17.40 -27.24 -28.08
N PHE A 771 17.47 -28.56 -27.96
CA PHE A 771 17.10 -29.31 -26.74
C PHE A 771 18.18 -29.25 -25.65
N GLY A 772 19.35 -28.70 -25.98
CA GLY A 772 20.44 -28.51 -25.03
C GLY A 772 21.24 -29.75 -24.67
N ILE A 773 22.14 -29.56 -23.71
CA ILE A 773 23.04 -30.58 -23.15
C ILE A 773 22.77 -30.76 -21.66
N LYS A 774 23.04 -31.96 -21.13
CA LYS A 774 22.77 -32.27 -19.71
C LYS A 774 23.57 -31.37 -18.77
N VAL A 775 22.89 -30.88 -17.73
CA VAL A 775 23.44 -30.09 -16.61
C VAL A 775 23.83 -31.00 -15.45
N ALA A 776 23.03 -32.04 -15.22
CA ALA A 776 23.26 -33.07 -14.22
C ALA A 776 22.79 -34.43 -14.75
N LYS A 777 23.30 -35.51 -14.17
CA LYS A 777 22.66 -36.83 -14.31
C LYS A 777 21.57 -36.89 -13.24
N LEU A 778 20.31 -36.81 -13.65
CA LEU A 778 19.15 -36.92 -12.75
C LEU A 778 18.77 -38.40 -12.57
N ASP A 779 18.26 -38.72 -11.38
CA ASP A 779 17.72 -40.03 -11.00
C ASP A 779 16.26 -39.83 -10.59
N GLU A 780 15.35 -40.63 -11.13
CA GLU A 780 13.90 -40.49 -10.90
C GLU A 780 13.54 -40.52 -9.41
N ALA A 781 14.28 -41.26 -8.57
CA ALA A 781 14.01 -41.34 -7.13
C ALA A 781 14.34 -40.04 -6.37
N ARG A 782 15.07 -39.10 -7.00
CA ARG A 782 15.55 -37.85 -6.40
C ARG A 782 14.82 -36.62 -6.94
N GLY A 783 13.87 -36.82 -7.85
CA GLY A 783 13.04 -35.78 -8.45
C GLY A 783 13.79 -34.86 -9.42
N ASP A 784 13.07 -33.87 -9.90
CA ASP A 784 13.55 -32.89 -10.87
C ASP A 784 14.42 -31.80 -10.23
N LEU A 785 14.94 -30.89 -11.06
CA LEU A 785 15.60 -29.67 -10.57
C LEU A 785 14.56 -28.70 -10.01
N VAL A 786 14.87 -28.15 -8.83
CA VAL A 786 14.07 -27.11 -8.15
C VAL A 786 14.63 -25.71 -8.41
N GLY A 787 15.92 -25.61 -8.69
CA GLY A 787 16.50 -24.38 -9.19
C GLY A 787 17.90 -24.58 -9.75
N GLY A 788 18.36 -23.56 -10.47
CA GLY A 788 19.68 -23.53 -11.07
C GLY A 788 20.14 -22.11 -11.30
N PHE A 789 21.31 -21.74 -10.80
CA PHE A 789 21.85 -20.38 -10.91
C PHE A 789 23.33 -20.39 -11.30
N ILE A 790 23.81 -19.25 -11.78
CA ILE A 790 25.24 -18.96 -11.81
C ILE A 790 25.66 -18.41 -10.44
N VAL A 791 26.69 -19.03 -9.87
CA VAL A 791 27.24 -18.71 -8.55
C VAL A 791 28.76 -18.62 -8.62
N ASP A 792 29.32 -17.84 -7.71
CA ASP A 792 30.75 -17.73 -7.46
C ASP A 792 31.13 -18.63 -6.28
N GLU A 793 32.43 -18.90 -6.06
CA GLU A 793 32.86 -19.85 -5.03
C GLU A 793 32.45 -19.47 -3.60
N GLY A 794 32.32 -18.18 -3.33
CA GLY A 794 32.00 -17.67 -1.99
C GLY A 794 30.52 -17.43 -1.75
N ASP A 795 29.63 -17.77 -2.68
CA ASP A 795 28.20 -17.63 -2.47
C ASP A 795 27.65 -18.66 -1.49
N GLU A 796 26.50 -18.34 -0.90
CA GLU A 796 25.70 -19.28 -0.14
C GLU A 796 24.37 -19.56 -0.85
N VAL A 797 23.83 -20.76 -0.63
CA VAL A 797 22.52 -21.16 -1.15
C VAL A 797 21.62 -21.56 0.02
N LEU A 798 20.42 -21.00 0.01
CA LEU A 798 19.32 -21.36 0.89
C LEU A 798 18.39 -22.31 0.15
N ALA A 799 18.04 -23.43 0.78
CA ALA A 799 17.01 -24.35 0.30
C ALA A 799 15.84 -24.41 1.27
N VAL A 800 14.64 -24.31 0.74
CA VAL A 800 13.39 -24.35 1.51
C VAL A 800 12.75 -25.72 1.30
N LEU A 801 12.44 -26.38 2.42
CA LEU A 801 11.77 -27.67 2.44
C LEU A 801 10.25 -27.50 2.51
N ALA A 802 9.50 -28.48 2.00
CA ALA A 802 8.04 -28.51 2.06
C ALA A 802 7.50 -28.47 3.50
N SER A 803 8.31 -28.90 4.48
CA SER A 803 8.02 -28.76 5.90
C SER A 803 8.19 -27.35 6.48
N GLY A 804 8.59 -26.36 5.67
CA GLY A 804 8.90 -24.99 6.10
C GLY A 804 10.31 -24.81 6.69
N LYS A 805 11.10 -25.89 6.77
CA LYS A 805 12.50 -25.80 7.23
C LYS A 805 13.39 -25.19 6.16
N VAL A 806 14.33 -24.34 6.57
CA VAL A 806 15.33 -23.73 5.68
C VAL A 806 16.70 -24.32 5.98
N VAL A 807 17.43 -24.69 4.92
CA VAL A 807 18.81 -25.19 4.98
C VAL A 807 19.71 -24.19 4.28
N ARG A 808 20.74 -23.70 4.98
CA ARG A 808 21.79 -22.82 4.45
C ARG A 808 23.07 -23.63 4.25
N SER A 809 23.71 -23.52 3.10
CA SER A 809 25.02 -24.15 2.86
C SER A 809 25.84 -23.33 1.86
N ASN A 810 27.16 -23.30 2.09
CA ASN A 810 28.09 -22.57 1.25
C ASN A 810 28.33 -23.35 -0.07
N VAL A 811 28.33 -22.63 -1.19
CA VAL A 811 28.53 -23.22 -2.52
C VAL A 811 29.86 -23.98 -2.62
N ALA A 812 30.89 -23.54 -1.90
CA ALA A 812 32.20 -24.19 -1.84
C ALA A 812 32.17 -25.61 -1.25
N GLU A 813 31.19 -25.93 -0.38
CA GLU A 813 31.03 -27.27 0.21
C GLU A 813 30.62 -28.31 -0.84
N VAL A 814 30.01 -27.87 -1.94
CA VAL A 814 29.68 -28.71 -3.09
C VAL A 814 30.89 -28.78 -4.03
N PRO A 815 31.58 -29.92 -4.15
CA PRO A 815 32.78 -30.01 -4.98
C PRO A 815 32.41 -29.79 -6.45
N ALA A 816 33.22 -28.99 -7.15
CA ALA A 816 33.06 -28.80 -8.58
C ALA A 816 33.31 -30.13 -9.31
N LYS A 817 32.34 -30.56 -10.13
CA LYS A 817 32.42 -31.79 -10.94
C LYS A 817 31.90 -31.55 -12.35
N GLY A 818 32.39 -32.31 -13.32
CA GLY A 818 31.92 -32.25 -14.71
C GLY A 818 30.42 -32.55 -14.87
N ARG A 819 29.80 -32.06 -15.93
CA ARG A 819 28.32 -31.97 -16.11
C ARG A 819 27.58 -33.30 -15.96
N ASN A 820 28.13 -34.40 -16.46
CA ASN A 820 27.46 -35.70 -16.45
C ASN A 820 27.69 -36.48 -15.13
N THR A 821 27.51 -35.81 -13.99
CA THR A 821 27.63 -36.42 -12.65
C THR A 821 26.38 -36.14 -11.82
N MET A 822 26.18 -36.92 -10.76
CA MET A 822 24.98 -36.89 -9.91
C MET A 822 24.94 -35.74 -8.91
N GLY A 823 26.06 -35.04 -8.67
CA GLY A 823 26.20 -34.12 -7.54
C GLY A 823 26.47 -34.84 -6.21
N VAL A 824 26.35 -34.10 -5.11
CA VAL A 824 26.50 -34.59 -3.72
C VAL A 824 25.24 -34.27 -2.93
N VAL A 825 25.09 -34.91 -1.77
CA VAL A 825 24.01 -34.60 -0.84
C VAL A 825 24.23 -33.19 -0.29
N PHE A 826 23.27 -32.31 -0.53
CA PHE A 826 23.27 -30.91 -0.09
C PHE A 826 22.41 -30.72 1.15
N ALA A 827 21.23 -31.33 1.18
CA ALA A 827 20.33 -31.33 2.32
C ALA A 827 19.83 -32.75 2.62
N ARG A 828 19.75 -33.10 3.90
CA ARG A 828 19.15 -34.36 4.36
C ARG A 828 17.89 -34.07 5.17
N PHE A 829 16.83 -34.79 4.86
CA PHE A 829 15.53 -34.65 5.53
C PHE A 829 14.81 -36.01 5.57
N PRO A 830 13.84 -36.20 6.49
CA PRO A 830 13.12 -37.47 6.66
C PRO A 830 12.36 -37.90 5.40
N GLU A 831 12.10 -39.21 5.26
CA GLU A 831 11.29 -39.75 4.16
C GLU A 831 9.89 -39.09 4.15
N ARG A 832 9.59 -38.35 3.06
CA ARG A 832 8.38 -37.54 2.72
C ARG A 832 8.58 -36.02 2.64
N ASP A 833 9.70 -35.48 3.10
CA ASP A 833 10.02 -34.06 2.88
C ASP A 833 10.74 -33.88 1.54
N ARG A 834 10.71 -32.66 0.96
CA ARG A 834 11.38 -32.33 -0.30
C ARG A 834 11.72 -30.84 -0.37
N ILE A 835 12.72 -30.48 -1.17
CA ILE A 835 13.01 -29.08 -1.47
C ILE A 835 11.94 -28.55 -2.42
N ILE A 836 11.35 -27.40 -2.09
CA ILE A 836 10.33 -26.71 -2.89
C ILE A 836 10.83 -25.42 -3.53
N GLY A 837 11.93 -24.86 -3.01
CA GLY A 837 12.53 -23.64 -3.54
C GLY A 837 13.98 -23.49 -3.10
N ILE A 838 14.75 -22.73 -3.88
CA ILE A 838 16.12 -22.35 -3.55
C ILE A 838 16.35 -20.88 -3.86
N ALA A 839 17.20 -20.23 -3.06
CA ALA A 839 17.61 -18.84 -3.26
C ALA A 839 19.13 -18.70 -3.08
N ARG A 840 19.77 -17.86 -3.91
CA ARG A 840 21.17 -17.45 -3.73
C ARG A 840 21.20 -16.37 -2.65
N ASN A 841 22.02 -16.56 -1.62
CA ASN A 841 22.27 -15.56 -0.59
C ASN A 841 23.55 -14.81 -0.92
N THR A 842 23.42 -13.54 -1.30
CA THR A 842 24.53 -12.62 -1.61
C THR A 842 24.89 -11.76 -0.39
N GLU A 843 24.98 -12.38 0.80
CA GLU A 843 25.47 -11.74 2.04
C GLU A 843 26.90 -11.18 1.91
N ARG A 844 27.65 -11.53 0.86
CA ARG A 844 29.00 -11.00 0.58
C ARG A 844 29.06 -9.51 0.26
N GLY A 845 27.95 -8.90 -0.16
CA GLY A 845 27.88 -7.45 -0.38
C GLY A 845 28.03 -6.62 0.90
N LEU A 846 28.00 -7.28 2.08
CA LEU A 846 28.26 -6.65 3.37
C LEU A 846 29.75 -6.31 3.55
N ASP A 847 30.66 -7.21 3.14
CA ASP A 847 32.11 -7.05 3.35
C ASP A 847 32.75 -6.09 2.31
N ASP A 848 32.28 -6.09 1.05
CA ASP A 848 32.81 -5.21 0.00
C ASP A 848 32.33 -3.74 0.16
N ALA A 849 31.12 -3.55 0.70
CA ALA A 849 30.61 -2.22 1.06
C ALA A 849 31.39 -1.58 2.23
N GLU A 850 31.94 -2.41 3.14
CA GLU A 850 32.83 -1.94 4.20
C GLU A 850 34.14 -1.35 3.62
N ALA A 851 34.71 -1.95 2.57
CA ALA A 851 35.96 -1.47 1.95
C ALA A 851 35.83 -0.09 1.27
N GLU A 852 34.68 0.19 0.63
CA GLU A 852 34.40 1.52 0.06
C GLU A 852 34.08 2.57 1.12
N SER A 853 33.46 2.18 2.24
CA SER A 853 33.16 3.09 3.36
C SER A 853 34.39 3.45 4.20
N ALA A 854 35.32 2.51 4.38
CA ALA A 854 36.53 2.69 5.17
C ALA A 854 37.63 3.49 4.45
N ALA A 855 37.58 3.58 3.12
CA ALA A 855 38.54 4.36 2.32
C ALA A 855 38.32 5.89 2.39
N GLY A 856 37.27 6.36 3.08
CA GLY A 856 36.85 7.77 3.13
C GLY A 856 37.37 8.61 4.29
N GLU A 857 38.03 8.05 5.30
CA GLU A 857 38.50 8.80 6.48
C GLU A 857 40.03 8.75 6.63
N PRO A 858 40.75 9.90 6.62
CA PRO A 858 42.15 9.93 7.00
C PRO A 858 42.28 9.78 8.53
N ALA A 859 43.04 8.79 8.98
CA ALA A 859 43.30 8.56 10.39
C ALA A 859 44.18 9.67 11.00
N GLU A 860 43.60 10.52 11.84
CA GLU A 860 44.37 11.33 12.79
C GLU A 860 44.71 10.48 14.03
N THR A 861 46.00 10.50 14.36
CA THR A 861 46.56 9.87 15.55
C THR A 861 46.63 10.93 16.63
N ASP A 862 45.94 10.73 17.76
CA ASP A 862 46.09 11.60 18.92
C ASP A 862 46.68 10.82 20.10
N ALA A 863 47.86 11.27 20.49
CA ALA A 863 48.58 10.90 21.68
C ALA A 863 48.44 12.02 22.72
N ALA A 864 48.57 11.64 24.00
CA ALA A 864 48.72 12.49 25.17
C ALA A 864 47.42 13.20 25.62
N GLU A 865 47.16 13.49 26.89
CA GLU A 865 47.75 13.25 28.21
C GLU A 865 46.73 13.93 29.12
N HIS A 866 46.31 13.35 30.24
CA HIS A 866 45.94 14.16 31.40
C HIS A 866 46.07 13.34 32.68
N ALA A 867 47.12 13.68 33.43
CA ALA A 867 47.37 13.29 34.80
C ALA A 867 46.63 14.23 35.76
N GLU A 868 46.17 13.61 36.87
CA GLU A 868 46.08 14.15 38.24
C GLU A 868 45.04 15.28 38.48
N ASP A 869 44.23 15.27 39.55
CA ASP A 869 44.56 14.78 40.89
C ASP A 869 43.36 14.76 41.86
N LYS A 870 43.57 14.07 42.99
CA LYS A 870 42.89 14.12 44.31
C LYS A 870 42.02 12.94 44.77
N GLU A 871 42.74 11.93 45.25
CA GLU A 871 42.83 11.49 46.67
C GLU A 871 41.57 11.24 47.54
N SER A 872 41.57 10.00 48.08
CA SER A 872 41.33 9.61 49.48
C SER A 872 39.85 9.49 49.92
N LEU A 873 39.36 8.46 50.62
CA LEU A 873 39.93 7.47 51.56
C LEU A 873 39.08 6.17 51.59
N ASN A 874 39.77 5.06 51.94
CA ASN A 874 39.39 3.89 52.76
C ASN A 874 38.11 3.09 52.39
N GLU A 875 38.11 1.76 52.29
CA GLU A 875 38.85 0.68 53.00
C GLU A 875 38.95 -0.56 52.10
#